data_AF-A0A8S1Q489-F1
#
_entry.id   AF-A0A8S1Q489-F1
#
_cell.length_a   1.000
_cell.length_b   1.000
_cell.length_c   1.000
_cell.angle_alpha   90.00
_cell.angle_beta   90.00
_cell.angle_gamma   90.00
#
_symmetry.space_group_name_H-M   'P 1'
#
loop_
_entity.id
_entity.type
_entity.pdbx_description
1 polymer ?
#
loop_
_entity_poly.entity_id
_entity_poly.type
_entity_poly.pdbx_seq_one_letter_code
_entity_poly.pdbx_strand_id
1 'polypeptide(L)'
;MNKNFLDVKDAEEQHYQIINNIIQNCILHSYVFISFQNEETTQGQQSRSQNLQIETQMGRTFFFREGEEYYYAGQLMNNQPIGIWMINIGQHFYNKYLVSTIFLDFQTSGRAIIIEEGQITLNYLQLIKILEKKQQSPQYQIKADQKKRENLALIKLRNRMLGCQIYNCKEYNDQYVIWKNLELINFYHPNGSQLICFGQYCKGIKNGKFFIQFRNNSDSGFQTIGGGDYNKNGRKNGKWICVVKNFLKQNQVIFEGEYRNGIKNSQWNIKTRENTDQQWQTIGGGIYDEEGRQIGDWIEQYDQLIFTEFQWNILYKNSKQKSELDLYFLESNGYFKQIQNYIYDDYQFSENKWLNQNLELILNQKIFFAGSFNQGKRVGEWKILTQDTVIGGGLFDFNGLKQGKWIEIRDNFYGKILIKQIGEYQNGRKIGKWYIQWVEILTKNNKIIGGGNYDENGVKQGIWEDLILDFSEQNQIIYKGSYKDGIRIGQWIIQSTKDLSKLKIMGGGQYDEKGLKVGIWREPCQNYKKNCEIYQSGQYQIGRKIGYWQFQLKKKIVHRKNKDDKFQDLGGGNYDEYGQKSDVWTEISQYFREDCQILFEGNYQKDKKIGLWNIKYRYSEGKDFEIIGGGNFDENGIKCGLWKDVNENFSDSRQVLEIVLYQLGRKHGKHKIEYRKIHGSQFIQICEGQFNFKGQKDGVWNELHYQFRDFCQVIKKGQYQDGIKQGKWDITFREFYDQEFVKIGGGKYDNGIKVGNWIDIDQQFCRSRQIIQKAEYIKGLRIGNCEILYRNHKTNEFQQIGHGKYDTFGNKDGQWQEPHQNFWEYFQLYQFGQYKNGIKQGLWQISKDVQCQNEDHIIAGGIYDDQGKKNKKWIDLSWNCLLSSYTLEEGEYCKEKRIGEWILKLQVYDETKLIGSCIYNKNGLKDGYCVDLDIDFFFNKCAYNSTYQNGRKNNDSKEFSAR
;
A
#
# COMPACT_ATOMS: atom_id res chain seq x y z
N MET A 1 34.87 -5.45 51.45
CA MET A 1 35.94 -4.85 52.28
C MET A 1 36.32 -3.52 51.66
N ASN A 2 36.20 -2.44 52.45
CA ASN A 2 36.87 -1.11 52.45
C ASN A 2 37.93 -0.80 51.37
N LYS A 3 38.24 0.43 50.92
CA LYS A 3 37.77 1.83 51.13
C LYS A 3 38.58 2.72 50.14
N ASN A 4 37.98 3.84 49.71
CA ASN A 4 38.54 5.20 49.50
C ASN A 4 39.65 5.53 48.45
N PHE A 5 39.24 6.22 47.38
CA PHE A 5 39.38 7.67 47.07
C PHE A 5 40.72 8.47 47.20
N LEU A 6 41.02 9.22 46.11
CA LEU A 6 41.79 10.48 45.89
C LEU A 6 43.32 10.43 46.14
N ASP A 7 44.22 11.07 45.36
CA ASP A 7 44.08 12.26 44.52
C ASP A 7 45.26 12.46 43.54
N VAL A 8 44.99 13.25 42.49
CA VAL A 8 45.85 14.25 41.81
C VAL A 8 47.14 13.84 41.05
N LYS A 9 47.04 14.09 39.73
CA LYS A 9 47.98 14.77 38.79
C LYS A 9 49.47 14.43 38.87
N ASP A 10 49.95 13.77 37.82
CA ASP A 10 51.11 14.16 36.98
C ASP A 10 51.67 12.91 36.28
N ALA A 11 51.10 12.52 35.13
CA ALA A 11 51.73 11.57 34.21
C ALA A 11 51.06 11.46 32.82
N GLU A 12 50.26 12.44 32.38
CA GLU A 12 49.68 12.46 31.02
C GLU A 12 50.37 13.50 30.11
N GLU A 13 51.71 13.50 30.12
CA GLU A 13 52.52 14.22 29.13
C GLU A 13 53.73 13.40 28.64
N GLN A 14 53.59 12.06 28.58
CA GLN A 14 54.62 11.18 28.01
C GLN A 14 54.09 9.98 27.19
N HIS A 15 52.85 10.02 26.70
CA HIS A 15 52.35 8.99 25.75
C HIS A 15 51.60 9.55 24.53
N TYR A 16 51.89 10.79 24.14
CA TYR A 16 51.45 11.37 22.85
C TYR A 16 52.59 11.63 21.85
N GLN A 17 53.83 11.17 22.15
CA GLN A 17 54.98 11.27 21.25
C GLN A 17 55.49 9.93 20.68
N ILE A 18 54.78 8.81 20.91
CA ILE A 18 55.18 7.49 20.35
C ILE A 18 54.21 7.01 19.25
N ILE A 19 53.02 7.60 19.12
CA ILE A 19 52.06 7.24 18.05
C ILE A 19 52.25 8.11 16.77
N ASN A 20 52.83 9.30 16.88
CA ASN A 20 53.19 10.12 15.70
C ASN A 20 54.52 9.71 15.02
N ASN A 21 55.30 8.82 15.63
CA ASN A 21 56.56 8.32 15.05
C ASN A 21 56.44 6.92 14.41
N ILE A 22 55.24 6.33 14.38
CA ILE A 22 54.97 5.05 13.69
C ILE A 22 54.14 5.24 12.40
N ILE A 23 53.60 6.45 12.16
CA ILE A 23 52.84 6.78 10.93
C ILE A 23 53.70 7.53 9.88
N GLN A 24 55.01 7.65 10.11
CA GLN A 24 55.94 8.34 9.19
C GLN A 24 56.98 7.44 8.49
N ASN A 25 56.89 6.10 8.57
CA ASN A 25 57.90 5.21 7.96
C ASN A 25 57.31 3.97 7.25
N CYS A 26 56.43 4.16 6.26
CA CYS A 26 56.08 3.11 5.31
C CYS A 26 55.37 3.60 4.03
N ILE A 27 55.93 4.58 3.28
CA ILE A 27 55.62 4.74 1.84
C ILE A 27 56.87 5.23 1.11
N LEU A 28 57.66 4.31 0.57
CA LEU A 28 58.62 4.58 -0.52
C LEU A 28 58.96 3.25 -1.20
N HIS A 29 58.36 3.00 -2.37
CA HIS A 29 59.00 2.49 -3.59
C HIS A 29 57.92 2.25 -4.65
N SER A 30 57.82 3.17 -5.61
CA SER A 30 57.46 2.95 -7.01
C SER A 30 57.51 4.31 -7.73
N TYR A 31 58.71 4.68 -8.18
CA TYR A 31 58.91 5.71 -9.19
C TYR A 31 59.12 5.00 -10.53
N VAL A 32 58.32 5.35 -11.55
CA VAL A 32 58.68 5.16 -12.96
C VAL A 32 58.81 6.56 -13.55
N PHE A 33 60.04 6.95 -13.86
CA PHE A 33 60.37 8.05 -14.75
C PHE A 33 60.12 7.58 -16.19
N ILE A 34 59.45 8.39 -17.01
CA ILE A 34 59.67 8.39 -18.45
C ILE A 34 60.67 9.51 -18.71
N SER A 35 61.95 9.15 -18.80
CA SER A 35 63.00 9.99 -19.37
C SER A 35 63.13 9.69 -20.86
N PHE A 36 63.16 10.72 -21.69
CA PHE A 36 63.84 10.64 -22.97
C PHE A 36 65.35 10.63 -22.71
N GLN A 37 66.07 9.56 -23.07
CA GLN A 37 67.44 9.69 -23.56
C GLN A 37 68.01 8.42 -24.21
N ASN A 38 69.05 8.70 -24.99
CA ASN A 38 69.82 7.88 -25.93
C ASN A 38 70.26 6.49 -25.47
N GLU A 39 70.51 5.70 -26.51
CA GLU A 39 71.17 4.40 -26.65
C GLU A 39 72.20 4.02 -25.56
N GLU A 40 72.11 2.78 -25.05
CA GLU A 40 73.09 1.69 -25.31
C GLU A 40 72.67 0.39 -24.59
N THR A 41 72.67 -0.73 -25.34
CA THR A 41 72.89 -2.17 -25.00
C THR A 41 72.35 -2.74 -23.66
N THR A 42 71.59 -3.86 -23.55
CA THR A 42 71.77 -5.20 -24.12
C THR A 42 70.52 -6.08 -23.81
N GLN A 43 70.06 -6.89 -24.78
CA GLN A 43 69.20 -8.12 -24.73
C GLN A 43 68.08 -8.23 -23.68
N GLY A 44 66.80 -8.49 -24.02
CA GLY A 44 66.11 -8.64 -25.28
C GLY A 44 64.64 -8.99 -25.01
N GLN A 45 63.72 -8.32 -25.71
CA GLN A 45 62.40 -8.79 -26.13
C GLN A 45 61.80 -7.68 -27.00
N GLN A 46 61.50 -7.99 -28.26
CA GLN A 46 61.08 -7.03 -29.28
C GLN A 46 59.66 -6.50 -29.00
N SER A 47 59.54 -5.20 -28.70
CA SER A 47 58.31 -4.43 -28.89
C SER A 47 58.48 -3.45 -30.05
N ARG A 48 57.64 -3.58 -31.08
CA ARG A 48 57.57 -2.65 -32.21
C ARG A 48 57.19 -1.25 -31.73
N SER A 49 58.09 -0.28 -31.80
CA SER A 49 57.74 1.14 -31.74
C SER A 49 57.30 1.59 -33.14
N GLN A 50 56.01 1.88 -33.34
CA GLN A 50 55.54 2.54 -34.56
C GLN A 50 55.66 4.05 -34.37
N ASN A 51 56.36 4.72 -35.28
CA ASN A 51 56.41 6.18 -35.36
C ASN A 51 55.02 6.70 -35.79
N LEU A 52 54.37 7.47 -34.93
CA LEU A 52 53.12 8.17 -35.25
C LEU A 52 53.41 9.33 -36.21
N GLN A 53 52.96 9.23 -37.46
CA GLN A 53 52.97 10.34 -38.42
C GLN A 53 51.67 11.16 -38.27
N ILE A 54 51.79 12.48 -38.20
CA ILE A 54 50.65 13.40 -38.27
C ILE A 54 50.09 13.32 -39.69
N GLU A 55 48.87 12.81 -39.84
CA GLU A 55 48.26 12.60 -41.16
C GLU A 55 47.77 13.91 -41.78
N THR A 56 47.27 14.86 -40.97
CA THR A 56 46.78 16.16 -41.46
C THR A 56 46.73 17.21 -40.34
N GLN A 57 47.14 18.44 -40.65
CA GLN A 57 46.97 19.62 -39.77
C GLN A 57 46.06 20.65 -40.46
N MET A 58 45.00 21.07 -39.77
CA MET A 58 44.10 22.13 -40.23
C MET A 58 44.06 23.25 -39.19
N GLY A 59 44.77 24.34 -39.46
CA GLY A 59 44.90 25.46 -38.53
C GLY A 59 45.60 25.06 -37.23
N ARG A 60 44.96 25.31 -36.10
CA ARG A 60 45.47 24.95 -34.75
C ARG A 60 45.13 23.52 -34.35
N THR A 61 44.48 22.75 -35.22
CA THR A 61 44.03 21.38 -34.92
C THR A 61 44.85 20.38 -35.72
N PHE A 62 45.33 19.33 -35.05
CA PHE A 62 46.07 18.23 -35.68
C PHE A 62 45.34 16.91 -35.46
N PHE A 63 45.47 16.02 -36.45
CA PHE A 63 44.88 14.68 -36.41
C PHE A 63 45.98 13.64 -36.60
N PHE A 64 45.93 12.59 -35.80
CA PHE A 64 46.74 11.40 -36.03
C PHE A 64 45.92 10.14 -35.73
N ARG A 65 46.31 9.06 -36.40
CA ARG A 65 45.61 7.78 -36.36
C ARG A 65 46.50 6.76 -35.67
N GLU A 66 45.94 5.99 -34.74
CA GLU A 66 46.62 4.85 -34.11
C GLU A 66 45.83 3.58 -34.41
N GLY A 67 46.29 2.81 -35.40
CA GLY A 67 45.58 1.61 -35.87
C GLY A 67 44.30 1.92 -36.65
N GLU A 68 43.46 0.90 -36.92
CA GLU A 68 42.30 1.08 -37.79
C GLU A 68 41.09 1.76 -37.13
N GLU A 69 41.01 1.74 -35.79
CA GLU A 69 39.79 2.03 -35.03
C GLU A 69 39.81 3.35 -34.23
N TYR A 70 40.98 4.00 -34.10
CA TYR A 70 41.16 5.17 -33.24
C TYR A 70 41.70 6.38 -33.99
N TYR A 71 40.98 7.51 -33.85
CA TYR A 71 41.44 8.82 -34.32
C TYR A 71 41.65 9.74 -33.14
N TYR A 72 42.79 10.43 -33.12
CA TYR A 72 43.10 11.42 -32.12
C TYR A 72 43.11 12.80 -32.78
N ALA A 73 42.46 13.76 -32.14
CA ALA A 73 42.41 15.14 -32.58
C ALA A 73 42.85 16.02 -31.42
N GLY A 74 43.79 16.93 -31.65
CA GLY A 74 44.29 17.82 -30.61
C GLY A 74 44.37 19.26 -31.08
N GLN A 75 44.34 20.20 -30.13
CA GLN A 75 44.46 21.63 -30.43
C GLN A 75 45.73 22.20 -29.80
N LEU A 76 46.46 23.03 -30.57
CA LEU A 76 47.68 23.69 -30.14
C LEU A 76 47.42 25.17 -29.85
N MET A 77 47.98 25.66 -28.75
CA MET A 77 48.16 27.09 -28.49
C MET A 77 49.64 27.34 -28.21
N ASN A 78 50.29 28.18 -29.03
CA ASN A 78 51.74 28.46 -28.95
C ASN A 78 52.62 27.20 -29.02
N ASN A 79 52.31 26.28 -29.96
CA ASN A 79 52.98 24.97 -30.11
C ASN A 79 52.92 24.03 -28.90
N GLN A 80 52.02 24.28 -27.93
CA GLN A 80 51.74 23.34 -26.85
C GLN A 80 50.30 22.79 -26.94
N PRO A 81 50.11 21.47 -26.75
CA PRO A 81 48.80 20.85 -26.77
C PRO A 81 47.99 21.29 -25.56
N ILE A 82 46.85 21.91 -25.81
CA ILE A 82 45.91 22.38 -24.79
C ILE A 82 44.70 21.46 -24.63
N GLY A 83 44.61 20.41 -25.45
CA GLY A 83 43.60 19.37 -25.35
C GLY A 83 43.82 18.31 -26.41
N ILE A 84 43.57 17.05 -26.04
CA ILE A 84 43.55 15.89 -26.94
C ILE A 84 42.21 15.19 -26.77
N TRP A 85 41.58 14.85 -27.89
CA TRP A 85 40.34 14.11 -27.96
C TRP A 85 40.64 12.76 -28.59
N MET A 86 40.19 11.69 -27.94
CA MET A 86 40.19 10.35 -28.51
C MET A 86 38.81 10.05 -29.07
N ILE A 87 38.76 9.73 -30.37
CA ILE A 87 37.55 9.38 -31.09
C ILE A 87 37.61 7.88 -31.35
N ASN A 88 36.80 7.13 -30.61
CA ASN A 88 36.66 5.68 -30.79
C ASN A 88 35.53 5.42 -31.80
N ILE A 89 35.87 4.80 -32.94
CA ILE A 89 34.88 4.44 -33.97
C ILE A 89 34.66 2.93 -33.92
N GLY A 90 33.83 2.48 -32.99
CA GLY A 90 33.46 1.06 -32.90
C GLY A 90 32.47 0.64 -34.00
N GLN A 91 32.70 -0.50 -34.65
CA GLN A 91 31.70 -1.15 -35.51
C GLN A 91 30.69 -1.95 -34.68
N HIS A 92 29.40 -1.66 -34.80
CA HIS A 92 28.38 -2.67 -35.16
C HIS A 92 26.93 -2.14 -35.30
N PHE A 93 26.24 -2.76 -36.29
CA PHE A 93 24.79 -2.86 -36.59
C PHE A 93 23.91 -1.60 -36.59
N TYR A 94 23.30 -1.32 -37.76
CA TYR A 94 22.28 -0.29 -38.07
C TYR A 94 22.77 1.15 -38.36
N ASN A 95 23.79 1.33 -39.21
CA ASN A 95 24.10 2.60 -39.91
C ASN A 95 24.15 3.89 -39.06
N LYS A 96 24.52 3.82 -37.78
CA LYS A 96 24.77 4.99 -36.93
C LYS A 96 26.06 4.80 -36.13
N TYR A 97 27.03 5.67 -36.35
CA TYR A 97 28.30 5.69 -35.62
C TYR A 97 28.08 6.28 -34.22
N LEU A 98 28.54 5.59 -33.19
CA LEU A 98 28.61 6.12 -31.83
C LEU A 98 29.97 6.82 -31.68
N VAL A 99 29.97 8.09 -31.27
CA VAL A 99 31.19 8.83 -30.97
C VAL A 99 31.21 9.12 -29.47
N SER A 100 32.17 8.53 -28.75
CA SER A 100 32.51 8.93 -27.38
C SER A 100 33.63 9.96 -27.44
N THR A 101 33.45 11.11 -26.77
CA THR A 101 34.48 12.14 -26.66
C THR A 101 34.90 12.28 -25.21
N ILE A 102 36.21 12.20 -24.96
CA ILE A 102 36.81 12.40 -23.64
C ILE A 102 37.55 13.74 -23.65
N PHE A 103 37.26 14.60 -22.68
CA PHE A 103 37.95 15.88 -22.52
C PHE A 103 39.00 15.80 -21.42
N LEU A 104 40.24 16.14 -21.76
CA LEU A 104 41.39 16.14 -20.85
C LEU A 104 41.90 17.58 -20.64
N ASP A 105 41.97 18.02 -19.39
CA ASP A 105 42.68 19.25 -19.00
C ASP A 105 44.13 18.89 -18.63
N PHE A 106 45.10 19.58 -19.21
CA PHE A 106 46.50 19.41 -18.86
C PHE A 106 46.94 20.58 -18.00
N GLN A 107 47.16 20.31 -16.71
CA GLN A 107 47.71 21.32 -15.81
C GLN A 107 49.16 21.64 -16.18
N THR A 108 49.68 22.78 -15.73
CA THR A 108 51.07 23.22 -15.93
C THR A 108 52.14 22.21 -15.46
N SER A 109 51.74 21.18 -14.71
CA SER A 109 52.55 20.04 -14.28
C SER A 109 52.64 18.87 -15.29
N GLY A 110 51.95 18.95 -16.44
CA GLY A 110 51.90 17.89 -17.45
C GLY A 110 50.95 16.73 -17.15
N ARG A 111 50.17 16.80 -16.07
CA ARG A 111 49.14 15.80 -15.74
C ARG A 111 47.81 16.11 -16.44
N ALA A 112 47.24 15.10 -17.08
CA ALA A 112 45.90 15.13 -17.66
C ALA A 112 44.84 14.76 -16.61
N ILE A 113 43.75 15.52 -16.53
CA ILE A 113 42.59 15.19 -15.70
C ILE A 113 41.37 15.06 -16.62
N ILE A 114 40.62 13.97 -16.48
CA ILE A 114 39.36 13.77 -17.20
C ILE A 114 38.31 14.71 -16.61
N ILE A 115 37.81 15.62 -17.44
CA ILE A 115 36.86 16.64 -17.01
C ILE A 115 35.42 16.16 -17.23
N GLU A 116 35.16 15.46 -18.34
CA GLU A 116 33.81 15.04 -18.73
C GLU A 116 33.86 13.88 -19.75
N GLU A 117 32.93 12.92 -19.63
CA GLU A 117 32.61 11.91 -20.63
C GLU A 117 31.20 12.17 -21.18
N GLY A 118 31.06 12.32 -22.50
CA GLY A 118 29.78 12.61 -23.14
C GLY A 118 29.55 11.78 -24.42
N GLN A 119 28.27 11.45 -24.68
CA GLN A 119 27.81 10.90 -25.94
C GLN A 119 27.22 12.01 -26.80
N ILE A 120 27.74 12.22 -28.01
CA ILE A 120 27.21 13.22 -28.95
C ILE A 120 26.49 12.50 -30.08
N THR A 121 25.20 12.80 -30.27
CA THR A 121 24.47 12.39 -31.48
C THR A 121 24.57 13.50 -32.55
N LEU A 122 24.54 13.10 -33.82
CA LEU A 122 24.74 13.96 -35.00
C LEU A 122 23.83 15.22 -35.03
N ASN A 123 22.68 15.17 -34.35
CA ASN A 123 21.72 16.28 -34.27
C ASN A 123 22.23 17.46 -33.41
N TYR A 124 23.12 17.22 -32.44
CA TYR A 124 23.64 18.26 -31.55
C TYR A 124 24.70 19.15 -32.26
N LEU A 125 25.45 18.57 -33.19
CA LEU A 125 26.42 19.29 -34.04
C LEU A 125 25.75 20.26 -35.03
N GLN A 126 24.50 20.00 -35.43
CA GLN A 126 23.73 20.93 -36.26
C GLN A 126 23.15 22.11 -35.45
N LEU A 127 22.81 21.89 -34.17
CA LEU A 127 22.31 22.93 -33.28
C LEU A 127 23.40 23.95 -32.91
N ILE A 128 24.65 23.49 -32.72
CA ILE A 128 25.80 24.36 -32.45
C ILE A 128 26.11 25.26 -33.66
N LYS A 129 26.01 24.73 -34.89
CA LYS A 129 26.16 25.53 -36.14
C LYS A 129 25.04 26.57 -36.35
N ILE A 130 23.87 26.37 -35.75
CA ILE A 130 22.75 27.34 -35.79
C ILE A 130 22.94 28.42 -34.70
N LEU A 131 23.50 28.07 -33.55
CA LEU A 131 23.72 28.98 -32.43
C LEU A 131 24.95 29.90 -32.64
N GLU A 132 25.95 29.50 -33.42
CA GLU A 132 27.07 30.37 -33.82
C GLU A 132 26.71 31.41 -34.90
N LYS A 133 25.53 31.30 -35.53
CA LYS A 133 25.03 32.29 -36.53
C LYS A 133 24.15 33.40 -35.94
N LYS A 134 23.96 33.46 -34.61
CA LYS A 134 23.18 34.51 -33.94
C LYS A 134 23.92 35.12 -32.74
N GLN A 135 25.08 35.72 -33.00
CA GLN A 135 25.66 36.73 -32.11
C GLN A 135 26.36 37.84 -32.91
N GLN A 136 25.57 38.67 -33.58
CA GLN A 136 25.96 40.05 -33.91
C GLN A 136 24.70 40.93 -33.89
N SER A 137 24.48 41.68 -32.82
CA SER A 137 23.93 43.06 -32.84
C SER A 137 23.71 43.58 -31.40
N PRO A 138 24.18 44.80 -31.04
CA PRO A 138 24.02 45.38 -29.72
C PRO A 138 22.86 46.39 -29.68
N GLN A 139 21.82 46.13 -28.89
CA GLN A 139 20.88 47.16 -28.41
C GLN A 139 19.91 46.52 -27.41
N TYR A 140 20.09 46.76 -26.11
CA TYR A 140 19.03 46.80 -25.08
C TYR A 140 19.65 47.17 -23.72
N GLN A 141 20.12 48.42 -23.62
CA GLN A 141 20.25 49.13 -22.36
C GLN A 141 19.20 50.24 -22.34
N ILE A 142 18.68 50.53 -21.15
CA ILE A 142 17.61 51.50 -20.81
C ILE A 142 16.19 50.90 -20.89
N LYS A 143 15.79 50.20 -19.83
CA LYS A 143 14.45 50.25 -19.18
C LYS A 143 14.44 49.33 -17.95
N ALA A 144 15.18 49.71 -16.92
CA ALA A 144 15.21 48.97 -15.65
C ALA A 144 15.05 49.85 -14.40
N ASP A 145 14.62 51.11 -14.53
CA ASP A 145 14.65 52.04 -13.37
C ASP A 145 13.38 52.87 -13.10
N GLN A 146 12.22 52.44 -13.63
CA GLN A 146 10.93 53.12 -13.34
C GLN A 146 9.94 52.23 -12.59
N LYS A 147 10.08 50.90 -12.63
CA LYS A 147 9.17 49.94 -11.95
C LYS A 147 9.55 49.67 -10.48
N LYS A 148 10.67 50.24 -10.01
CA LYS A 148 11.16 50.13 -8.63
C LYS A 148 10.78 51.32 -7.74
N ARG A 149 10.17 52.38 -8.31
CA ARG A 149 9.72 53.58 -7.57
C ARG A 149 8.20 53.69 -7.37
N GLU A 150 7.38 52.88 -8.04
CA GLU A 150 5.91 52.89 -7.84
C GLU A 150 5.41 51.86 -6.81
N ASN A 151 6.24 50.91 -6.38
CA ASN A 151 5.85 49.88 -5.39
C ASN A 151 6.17 50.22 -3.93
N LEU A 152 6.70 51.42 -3.64
CA LEU A 152 6.97 51.86 -2.25
C LEU A 152 5.90 52.80 -1.66
N ALA A 153 4.90 53.21 -2.43
CA ALA A 153 3.81 54.07 -1.98
C ALA A 153 2.49 53.32 -1.64
N LEU A 154 2.40 52.03 -1.95
CA LEU A 154 1.18 51.20 -1.72
C LEU A 154 1.25 50.30 -0.47
N ILE A 155 2.33 50.38 0.31
CA ILE A 155 2.55 49.55 1.51
C ILE A 155 2.22 50.29 2.83
N LYS A 156 1.88 51.59 2.78
CA LYS A 156 1.51 52.38 3.98
C LYS A 156 0.03 52.76 4.13
N LEU A 157 -0.87 52.25 3.28
CA LEU A 157 -2.32 52.52 3.39
C LEU A 157 -3.18 51.28 3.74
N ARG A 158 -2.57 50.15 4.10
CA ARG A 158 -3.28 48.88 4.34
C ARG A 158 -3.45 48.46 5.80
N ASN A 159 -3.05 49.31 6.75
CA ASN A 159 -3.15 49.04 8.20
C ASN A 159 -4.20 49.88 8.96
N ARG A 160 -5.19 50.45 8.26
CA ARG A 160 -6.40 50.99 8.89
C ARG A 160 -7.60 50.68 7.99
N MET A 161 -8.69 50.22 8.61
CA MET A 161 -9.96 49.75 8.03
C MET A 161 -10.03 48.25 7.71
N LEU A 162 -10.54 47.46 8.67
CA LEU A 162 -11.93 46.98 8.65
C LEU A 162 -12.15 46.02 9.83
N GLY A 163 -12.94 46.48 10.79
CA GLY A 163 -13.63 45.62 11.74
C GLY A 163 -15.00 45.24 11.18
N CYS A 164 -15.36 43.96 11.31
CA CYS A 164 -16.74 43.47 11.22
C CYS A 164 -16.90 42.51 12.42
N GLN A 165 -17.56 42.91 13.52
CA GLN A 165 -19.01 42.90 13.72
C GLN A 165 -19.66 41.55 13.38
N ILE A 166 -19.82 40.74 14.43
CA ILE A 166 -20.70 39.57 14.49
C ILE A 166 -22.13 40.10 14.66
N TYR A 167 -23.05 39.69 13.79
CA TYR A 167 -24.45 40.07 13.86
C TYR A 167 -25.19 39.34 15.00
N ASN A 168 -25.97 40.13 15.73
CA ASN A 168 -26.93 39.78 16.77
C ASN A 168 -27.99 38.76 16.32
N CYS A 169 -28.22 37.72 17.12
CA CYS A 169 -29.55 37.12 17.29
C CYS A 169 -30.15 37.63 18.60
N LYS A 170 -31.43 38.02 18.55
CA LYS A 170 -32.18 38.72 19.61
C LYS A 170 -32.25 37.94 20.93
N GLU A 171 -31.93 38.69 21.98
CA GLU A 171 -32.33 38.65 23.40
C GLU A 171 -33.28 37.53 23.86
N TYR A 172 -32.78 36.67 24.76
CA TYR A 172 -33.31 36.51 26.12
C TYR A 172 -32.12 36.31 27.07
N ASN A 173 -32.02 37.19 28.07
CA ASN A 173 -31.01 37.18 29.12
C ASN A 173 -31.22 35.98 30.07
N ASP A 174 -30.20 35.15 30.27
CA ASP A 174 -29.60 34.95 31.60
C ASP A 174 -28.42 33.94 31.58
N GLN A 175 -27.32 34.39 32.19
CA GLN A 175 -26.15 33.67 32.72
C GLN A 175 -25.34 32.74 31.78
N TYR A 176 -24.21 33.27 31.32
CA TYR A 176 -23.09 32.53 30.74
C TYR A 176 -22.38 31.67 31.80
N VAL A 177 -22.30 30.35 31.56
CA VAL A 177 -21.26 29.48 32.11
C VAL A 177 -20.54 28.80 30.96
N ILE A 178 -19.23 29.00 30.90
CA ILE A 178 -18.30 28.43 29.92
C ILE A 178 -18.31 26.90 30.04
N TRP A 179 -18.73 26.20 28.98
CA TRP A 179 -18.54 24.76 28.83
C TRP A 179 -17.21 24.50 28.10
N LYS A 180 -16.24 23.93 28.81
CA LYS A 180 -15.10 23.21 28.22
C LYS A 180 -15.50 21.73 28.12
N ASN A 181 -15.35 21.14 26.95
CA ASN A 181 -15.38 19.68 26.66
C ASN A 181 -16.73 19.04 26.31
N LEU A 182 -17.43 19.57 25.32
CA LEU A 182 -18.21 18.74 24.39
C LEU A 182 -17.77 19.11 22.98
N GLU A 183 -16.75 18.41 22.48
CA GLU A 183 -16.42 18.48 21.06
C GLU A 183 -17.62 17.93 20.28
N LEU A 184 -18.10 18.73 19.33
CA LEU A 184 -19.02 18.29 18.32
C LEU A 184 -18.20 17.40 17.38
N ILE A 185 -18.09 16.10 17.72
CA ILE A 185 -17.29 15.17 16.93
C ILE A 185 -18.10 14.76 15.71
N ASN A 186 -17.95 15.52 14.62
CA ASN A 186 -18.42 15.11 13.30
C ASN A 186 -17.45 14.09 12.73
N PHE A 187 -17.87 12.83 12.65
CA PHE A 187 -17.16 11.83 11.85
C PHE A 187 -17.63 11.94 10.39
N TYR A 188 -16.72 12.29 9.49
CA TYR A 188 -16.94 12.25 8.05
C TYR A 188 -16.39 10.94 7.48
N HIS A 189 -17.25 10.14 6.88
CA HIS A 189 -16.83 9.02 6.04
C HIS A 189 -16.42 9.55 4.65
N PRO A 190 -15.41 8.97 3.97
CA PRO A 190 -15.00 9.37 2.61
C PRO A 190 -16.10 9.34 1.53
N ASN A 191 -17.28 8.79 1.85
CA ASN A 191 -18.43 8.65 0.94
C ASN A 191 -19.60 9.60 1.30
N GLY A 192 -19.37 10.60 2.16
CA GLY A 192 -20.34 11.66 2.46
C GLY A 192 -21.35 11.37 3.59
N SER A 193 -21.33 10.20 4.23
CA SER A 193 -22.23 9.90 5.36
C SER A 193 -21.82 10.66 6.63
N GLN A 194 -22.80 11.23 7.33
CA GLN A 194 -22.61 12.01 8.56
C GLN A 194 -23.24 11.27 9.77
N LEU A 195 -22.44 11.11 10.82
CA LEU A 195 -22.93 10.70 12.14
C LEU A 195 -23.11 11.96 13.00
N ILE A 196 -24.32 12.23 13.48
CA ILE A 196 -24.59 13.39 14.34
C ILE A 196 -25.09 12.91 15.70
N CYS A 197 -24.41 13.31 16.77
CA CYS A 197 -24.83 13.06 18.13
C CYS A 197 -25.62 14.26 18.67
N PHE A 198 -26.88 14.05 19.04
CA PHE A 198 -27.69 15.06 19.73
C PHE A 198 -27.86 14.68 21.19
N GLY A 199 -27.40 15.56 22.09
CA GLY A 199 -27.71 15.49 23.52
C GLY A 199 -28.50 16.72 23.93
N GLN A 200 -29.77 16.56 24.27
CA GLN A 200 -30.55 17.66 24.86
C GLN A 200 -30.37 17.60 26.37
N TYR A 201 -29.28 18.21 26.87
CA TYR A 201 -29.06 18.36 28.31
C TYR A 201 -29.33 19.81 28.71
N CYS A 202 -30.60 20.14 28.91
CA CYS A 202 -30.99 21.42 29.48
C CYS A 202 -30.65 21.41 30.97
N LYS A 203 -29.65 22.18 31.40
CA LYS A 203 -29.30 22.36 32.81
C LYS A 203 -30.50 23.01 33.52
N GLY A 204 -31.31 22.17 34.20
CA GLY A 204 -32.55 22.60 34.86
C GLY A 204 -33.75 21.66 34.66
N ILE A 205 -33.72 20.76 33.66
CA ILE A 205 -34.78 19.77 33.45
C ILE A 205 -34.25 18.36 33.76
N LYS A 206 -34.77 17.78 34.84
CA LYS A 206 -34.41 16.47 35.42
C LYS A 206 -34.86 15.25 34.60
N ASN A 207 -34.95 15.32 33.27
CA ASN A 207 -35.25 14.19 32.38
C ASN A 207 -34.70 14.51 30.99
N GLY A 208 -33.73 13.74 30.50
CA GLY A 208 -33.03 14.03 29.24
C GLY A 208 -33.10 12.85 28.28
N LYS A 209 -33.45 13.13 27.03
CA LYS A 209 -33.35 12.15 25.93
C LYS A 209 -32.00 12.29 25.24
N PHE A 210 -31.35 11.17 24.96
CA PHE A 210 -30.12 11.11 24.18
C PHE A 210 -30.36 10.26 22.95
N PHE A 211 -29.98 10.76 21.78
CA PHE A 211 -30.13 10.02 20.53
C PHE A 211 -28.86 10.16 19.67
N ILE A 212 -28.40 9.04 19.14
CA ILE A 212 -27.42 8.97 18.07
C ILE A 212 -28.22 8.84 16.79
N GLN A 213 -28.09 9.82 15.90
CA GLN A 213 -28.78 9.82 14.64
C GLN A 213 -27.78 9.61 13.50
N PHE A 214 -28.10 8.65 12.65
CA PHE A 214 -27.37 8.38 11.42
C PHE A 214 -28.17 8.96 10.26
N ARG A 215 -27.52 9.81 9.47
CA ARG A 215 -28.09 10.27 8.21
C ARG A 215 -27.58 9.36 7.11
N ASN A 216 -28.46 8.50 6.63
CA ASN A 216 -28.17 7.74 5.43
C ASN A 216 -28.22 8.69 4.23
N ASN A 217 -27.32 8.52 3.26
CA ASN A 217 -27.34 9.38 2.08
C ASN A 217 -28.68 9.24 1.34
N SER A 218 -29.33 8.06 1.40
CA SER A 218 -30.61 7.71 0.75
C SER A 218 -31.92 8.17 1.40
N ASP A 219 -31.92 8.68 2.64
CA ASP A 219 -33.15 9.16 3.27
C ASP A 219 -32.97 10.59 3.78
N SER A 220 -33.95 11.45 3.48
CA SER A 220 -33.97 12.84 3.98
C SER A 220 -34.16 12.94 5.51
N GLY A 221 -34.52 11.81 6.17
CA GLY A 221 -34.72 11.71 7.60
C GLY A 221 -33.49 11.19 8.36
N PHE A 222 -33.32 11.69 9.59
CA PHE A 222 -32.37 11.11 10.54
C PHE A 222 -32.94 9.82 11.13
N GLN A 223 -32.22 8.72 11.00
CA GLN A 223 -32.58 7.48 11.70
C GLN A 223 -31.86 7.44 13.04
N THR A 224 -32.62 7.32 14.13
CA THR A 224 -32.04 7.03 15.45
C THR A 224 -31.46 5.62 15.43
N ILE A 225 -30.13 5.52 15.55
CA ILE A 225 -29.40 4.25 15.61
C ILE A 225 -28.87 3.93 17.00
N GLY A 226 -29.00 4.85 17.96
CA GLY A 226 -28.57 4.68 19.34
C GLY A 226 -29.25 5.67 20.28
N GLY A 227 -29.24 5.39 21.58
CA GLY A 227 -29.73 6.28 22.63
C GLY A 227 -30.99 5.80 23.35
N GLY A 228 -31.53 6.65 24.24
CA GLY A 228 -32.68 6.39 25.13
C GLY A 228 -32.87 7.50 26.17
N ASP A 229 -33.64 7.23 27.23
CA ASP A 229 -33.98 8.21 28.28
C ASP A 229 -33.02 8.15 29.48
N TYR A 230 -32.66 9.30 30.04
CA TYR A 230 -32.01 9.40 31.35
C TYR A 230 -33.03 9.80 32.41
N ASN A 231 -32.98 9.16 33.57
CA ASN A 231 -33.77 9.55 34.74
C ASN A 231 -33.24 10.85 35.38
N LYS A 232 -33.95 11.34 36.40
CA LYS A 232 -33.60 12.54 37.19
C LYS A 232 -32.22 12.55 37.83
N ASN A 233 -31.57 11.39 37.94
CA ASN A 233 -30.22 11.24 38.49
C ASN A 233 -29.16 11.11 37.38
N GLY A 234 -29.51 11.35 36.11
CA GLY A 234 -28.59 11.20 34.98
C GLY A 234 -28.22 9.75 34.67
N ARG A 235 -29.00 8.76 35.13
CA ARG A 235 -28.78 7.34 34.83
C ARG A 235 -29.70 6.87 33.72
N LYS A 236 -29.22 5.99 32.83
CA LYS A 236 -30.01 5.43 31.73
C LYS A 236 -31.26 4.74 32.28
N ASN A 237 -32.40 4.94 31.63
CA ASN A 237 -33.70 4.45 32.07
C ASN A 237 -34.62 4.25 30.86
N GLY A 238 -35.51 3.26 30.91
CA GLY A 238 -36.39 2.94 29.79
C GLY A 238 -35.66 2.29 28.61
N LYS A 239 -36.29 2.31 27.43
CA LYS A 239 -35.76 1.65 26.22
C LYS A 239 -34.48 2.32 25.75
N TRP A 240 -33.53 1.51 25.33
CA TRP A 240 -32.21 1.96 24.92
C TRP A 240 -31.65 1.16 23.76
N ILE A 241 -30.97 1.86 22.85
CA ILE A 241 -30.21 1.28 21.75
C ILE A 241 -28.72 1.60 21.95
N CYS A 242 -27.88 0.59 22.08
CA CYS A 242 -26.42 0.74 22.17
C CYS A 242 -25.78 0.37 20.83
N VAL A 243 -24.91 1.23 20.32
CA VAL A 243 -24.14 1.02 19.09
C VAL A 243 -22.80 0.35 19.44
N VAL A 244 -22.38 -0.67 18.69
CA VAL A 244 -21.04 -1.31 18.89
C VAL A 244 -19.90 -0.34 18.59
N LYS A 245 -18.73 -0.58 19.19
CA LYS A 245 -17.52 0.27 19.05
C LYS A 245 -17.03 0.40 17.59
N ASN A 246 -17.42 -0.52 16.70
CA ASN A 246 -17.00 -0.59 15.29
C ASN A 246 -18.20 -0.55 14.34
N PHE A 247 -19.10 0.42 14.51
CA PHE A 247 -20.28 0.56 13.65
C PHE A 247 -19.89 1.07 12.25
N LEU A 248 -19.73 0.15 11.30
CA LEU A 248 -19.36 0.45 9.92
C LEU A 248 -20.59 0.39 9.00
N LYS A 249 -20.53 1.06 7.84
CA LYS A 249 -21.65 1.08 6.87
C LYS A 249 -22.08 -0.33 6.46
N GLN A 250 -21.12 -1.24 6.29
CA GLN A 250 -21.32 -2.61 5.80
C GLN A 250 -21.56 -3.64 6.92
N ASN A 251 -21.49 -3.23 8.19
CA ASN A 251 -21.75 -4.12 9.31
C ASN A 251 -22.27 -3.31 10.50
N GLN A 252 -23.59 -3.18 10.56
CA GLN A 252 -24.26 -2.42 11.60
C GLN A 252 -24.79 -3.39 12.65
N VAL A 253 -24.33 -3.26 13.88
CA VAL A 253 -24.77 -4.08 15.02
C VAL A 253 -25.21 -3.15 16.14
N ILE A 254 -26.39 -3.40 16.69
CA ILE A 254 -26.92 -2.67 17.85
C ILE A 254 -27.42 -3.66 18.91
N PHE A 255 -27.42 -3.20 20.15
CA PHE A 255 -28.08 -3.86 21.27
C PHE A 255 -29.29 -3.04 21.68
N GLU A 256 -30.48 -3.62 21.64
CA GLU A 256 -31.73 -2.97 22.01
C GLU A 256 -32.35 -3.65 23.23
N GLY A 257 -32.64 -2.89 24.29
CA GLY A 257 -33.29 -3.41 25.50
C GLY A 257 -33.74 -2.29 26.43
N GLU A 258 -33.96 -2.59 27.71
CA GLU A 258 -34.37 -1.60 28.72
C GLU A 258 -33.26 -1.39 29.76
N TYR A 259 -33.10 -0.16 30.23
CA TYR A 259 -32.38 0.15 31.46
C TYR A 259 -33.36 0.52 32.57
N ARG A 260 -33.05 0.17 33.83
CA ARG A 260 -33.67 0.73 35.02
C ARG A 260 -32.60 1.30 35.93
N ASN A 261 -32.65 2.60 36.19
CA ASN A 261 -31.68 3.31 37.06
C ASN A 261 -30.19 3.06 36.72
N GLY A 262 -29.86 2.95 35.43
CA GLY A 262 -28.51 2.74 34.92
C GLY A 262 -28.11 1.28 34.76
N ILE A 263 -28.97 0.33 35.13
CA ILE A 263 -28.74 -1.11 35.07
C ILE A 263 -29.53 -1.70 33.90
N LYS A 264 -28.93 -2.56 33.07
CA LYS A 264 -29.65 -3.26 31.99
C LYS A 264 -30.68 -4.21 32.62
N ASN A 265 -31.91 -4.23 32.13
CA ASN A 265 -32.96 -5.09 32.65
C ASN A 265 -33.75 -5.72 31.49
N SER A 266 -34.38 -6.87 31.75
CA SER A 266 -35.31 -7.56 30.84
C SER A 266 -34.65 -8.04 29.55
N GLN A 267 -35.45 -8.32 28.50
CA GLN A 267 -34.95 -8.79 27.21
C GLN A 267 -34.09 -7.72 26.51
N TRP A 268 -32.91 -8.14 26.07
CA TRP A 268 -31.99 -7.38 25.24
C TRP A 268 -31.76 -8.14 23.94
N ASN A 269 -31.98 -7.51 22.80
CA ASN A 269 -31.81 -8.10 21.48
C ASN A 269 -30.56 -7.54 20.81
N ILE A 270 -29.76 -8.42 20.21
CA ILE A 270 -28.70 -8.04 19.28
C ILE A 270 -29.32 -8.01 17.90
N LYS A 271 -29.26 -6.86 17.24
CA LYS A 271 -29.81 -6.68 15.90
C LYS A 271 -28.69 -6.32 14.94
N THR A 272 -28.73 -6.90 13.74
CA THR A 272 -27.81 -6.56 12.66
C THR A 272 -28.52 -6.11 11.40
N ARG A 273 -27.78 -5.23 10.74
CA ARG A 273 -27.82 -4.70 9.40
C ARG A 273 -26.69 -5.07 8.45
N GLU A 274 -26.90 -5.63 7.27
CA GLU A 274 -25.78 -5.63 6.29
C GLU A 274 -25.67 -4.25 5.63
N ASN A 275 -26.81 -3.71 5.22
CA ASN A 275 -26.92 -2.36 4.67
C ASN A 275 -27.93 -1.55 5.48
N THR A 276 -27.78 -0.23 5.46
CA THR A 276 -28.71 0.77 6.04
C THR A 276 -30.17 0.55 5.64
N ASP A 277 -30.35 -0.11 4.51
CA ASP A 277 -31.57 -0.21 3.75
C ASP A 277 -32.37 -1.47 4.06
N GLN A 278 -31.76 -2.40 4.79
CA GLN A 278 -32.39 -3.62 5.30
C GLN A 278 -33.05 -3.36 6.66
N GLN A 279 -34.14 -4.10 6.93
CA GLN A 279 -34.72 -4.14 8.26
C GLN A 279 -33.74 -4.79 9.23
N TRP A 280 -33.70 -4.27 10.46
CA TRP A 280 -32.93 -4.87 11.55
C TRP A 280 -33.37 -6.31 11.78
N GLN A 281 -32.45 -7.25 11.63
CA GLN A 281 -32.68 -8.65 11.94
C GLN A 281 -32.14 -8.94 13.34
N THR A 282 -32.99 -9.47 14.23
CA THR A 282 -32.52 -9.98 15.51
C THR A 282 -31.68 -11.23 15.28
N ILE A 283 -30.40 -11.14 15.62
CA ILE A 283 -29.40 -12.21 15.45
C ILE A 283 -28.96 -12.81 16.78
N GLY A 284 -29.39 -12.20 17.89
CA GLY A 284 -29.13 -12.73 19.22
C GLY A 284 -29.75 -11.86 20.30
N GLY A 285 -29.25 -12.00 21.51
CA GLY A 285 -29.84 -11.37 22.69
C GLY A 285 -30.04 -12.35 23.84
N GLY A 286 -30.65 -11.87 24.92
CA GLY A 286 -31.05 -12.65 26.08
C GLY A 286 -31.62 -11.74 27.18
N ILE A 287 -31.83 -12.27 28.38
CA ILE A 287 -32.53 -11.56 29.46
C ILE A 287 -31.55 -11.10 30.53
N TYR A 288 -31.72 -9.89 31.05
CA TYR A 288 -31.10 -9.43 32.29
C TYR A 288 -32.12 -9.46 33.44
N ASP A 289 -31.67 -9.83 34.63
CA ASP A 289 -32.45 -9.68 35.87
C ASP A 289 -32.47 -8.22 36.38
N GLU A 290 -33.16 -7.99 37.51
CA GLU A 290 -33.32 -6.64 38.08
C GLU A 290 -32.01 -6.01 38.58
N GLU A 291 -30.99 -6.84 38.84
CA GLU A 291 -29.64 -6.41 39.23
C GLU A 291 -28.72 -6.21 38.00
N GLY A 292 -29.23 -6.50 36.80
CA GLY A 292 -28.49 -6.38 35.55
C GLY A 292 -27.50 -7.50 35.28
N ARG A 293 -27.78 -8.68 35.82
CA ARG A 293 -27.05 -9.91 35.53
C ARG A 293 -27.75 -10.66 34.41
N GLN A 294 -26.99 -11.24 33.48
CA GLN A 294 -27.53 -12.07 32.41
C GLN A 294 -28.17 -13.35 32.99
N ILE A 295 -29.35 -13.73 32.51
CA ILE A 295 -30.09 -14.94 32.87
C ILE A 295 -30.73 -15.59 31.63
N GLY A 296 -30.99 -16.89 31.69
CA GLY A 296 -31.69 -17.63 30.64
C GLY A 296 -30.82 -17.84 29.40
N ASP A 297 -31.44 -18.10 28.24
CA ASP A 297 -30.71 -18.34 26.99
C ASP A 297 -30.22 -17.03 26.36
N TRP A 298 -29.01 -17.12 25.81
CA TRP A 298 -28.28 -16.01 25.22
C TRP A 298 -27.64 -16.41 23.90
N ILE A 299 -27.65 -15.48 22.96
CA ILE A 299 -26.84 -15.53 21.74
C ILE A 299 -26.05 -14.22 21.66
N GLU A 300 -24.72 -14.31 21.70
CA GLU A 300 -23.79 -13.20 21.67
C GLU A 300 -23.04 -13.18 20.34
N GLN A 301 -22.90 -12.01 19.70
CA GLN A 301 -22.05 -11.87 18.51
C GLN A 301 -20.59 -11.61 18.92
N TYR A 302 -19.63 -12.21 18.22
CA TYR A 302 -18.21 -11.95 18.47
C TYR A 302 -17.77 -10.60 17.90
N ASP A 303 -17.49 -9.64 18.78
CA ASP A 303 -17.14 -8.26 18.40
C ASP A 303 -15.72 -8.09 17.81
N GLN A 304 -14.87 -9.13 17.82
CA GLN A 304 -13.44 -9.02 17.52
C GLN A 304 -13.01 -9.43 16.10
N LEU A 305 -13.93 -9.87 15.23
CA LEU A 305 -13.60 -10.14 13.81
C LEU A 305 -13.43 -8.82 13.06
N ILE A 306 -12.30 -8.16 13.27
CA ILE A 306 -11.91 -6.94 12.57
C ILE A 306 -11.00 -7.36 11.42
N PHE A 307 -11.53 -7.33 10.19
CA PHE A 307 -10.67 -7.12 9.04
C PHE A 307 -10.19 -5.67 9.09
N THR A 308 -8.92 -5.46 9.43
CA THR A 308 -8.32 -4.13 9.36
C THR A 308 -8.25 -3.68 7.89
N GLU A 309 -8.43 -2.39 7.62
CA GLU A 309 -8.27 -1.78 6.28
C GLU A 309 -6.90 -2.12 5.64
N PHE A 310 -5.88 -2.37 6.48
CA PHE A 310 -4.56 -2.85 6.08
C PHE A 310 -4.60 -4.27 5.49
N GLN A 311 -5.39 -5.19 6.06
CA GLN A 311 -5.57 -6.56 5.57
C GLN A 311 -6.35 -6.59 4.24
N TRP A 312 -7.31 -5.68 4.05
CA TRP A 312 -8.04 -5.51 2.79
C TRP A 312 -7.13 -5.06 1.65
N ASN A 313 -6.25 -4.09 1.93
CA ASN A 313 -5.28 -3.58 0.96
C ASN A 313 -4.19 -4.60 0.56
N ILE A 314 -3.78 -5.52 1.44
CA ILE A 314 -2.80 -6.57 1.12
C ILE A 314 -3.41 -7.62 0.18
N LEU A 315 -4.64 -8.07 0.46
CA LEU A 315 -5.35 -9.03 -0.39
C LEU A 315 -5.66 -8.42 -1.78
N TYR A 316 -6.12 -7.17 -1.82
CA TYR A 316 -6.43 -6.44 -3.05
C TYR A 316 -5.18 -6.09 -3.88
N LYS A 317 -4.05 -5.73 -3.25
CA LYS A 317 -2.79 -5.43 -3.97
C LYS A 317 -2.15 -6.69 -4.57
N ASN A 318 -2.17 -7.83 -3.87
CA ASN A 318 -1.56 -9.07 -4.36
C ASN A 318 -2.32 -9.72 -5.52
N SER A 319 -3.64 -9.55 -5.62
CA SER A 319 -4.41 -10.02 -6.78
C SER A 319 -4.19 -9.15 -8.02
N LYS A 320 -4.06 -7.83 -7.84
CA LYS A 320 -3.90 -6.86 -8.96
C LYS A 320 -2.47 -6.72 -9.49
N GLN A 321 -1.44 -6.89 -8.65
CA GLN A 321 -0.04 -6.86 -9.10
C GLN A 321 0.34 -8.06 -9.97
N LYS A 322 -0.38 -9.19 -9.85
CA LYS A 322 -0.12 -10.40 -10.64
C LYS A 322 -0.76 -10.36 -12.03
N SER A 323 -1.91 -9.72 -12.20
CA SER A 323 -2.56 -9.61 -13.51
C SER A 323 -1.96 -8.52 -14.41
N GLU A 324 -1.29 -7.50 -13.86
CA GLU A 324 -0.59 -6.47 -14.66
C GLU A 324 0.77 -6.94 -15.21
N LEU A 325 1.32 -8.07 -14.74
CA LEU A 325 2.59 -8.65 -15.25
C LEU A 325 2.39 -9.50 -16.52
N ASP A 326 1.16 -9.93 -16.82
CA ASP A 326 0.82 -10.83 -17.94
C ASP A 326 0.29 -10.11 -19.20
N LEU A 327 0.52 -8.79 -19.33
CA LEU A 327 0.10 -7.98 -20.49
C LEU A 327 1.25 -7.28 -21.21
N TYR A 328 2.41 -7.94 -21.29
CA TYR A 328 3.46 -7.54 -22.24
C TYR A 328 3.37 -8.39 -23.51
N PHE A 329 2.81 -7.78 -24.57
CA PHE A 329 3.22 -7.81 -25.99
C PHE A 329 2.01 -7.66 -26.91
N LEU A 330 1.97 -6.54 -27.64
CA LEU A 330 1.31 -6.22 -28.93
C LEU A 330 1.32 -4.67 -28.99
N GLU A 331 1.92 -3.95 -29.95
CA GLU A 331 2.02 -4.17 -31.39
C GLU A 331 3.26 -3.49 -32.03
N SER A 332 3.73 -4.12 -33.11
CA SER A 332 4.28 -3.54 -34.36
C SER A 332 5.47 -2.58 -34.33
N ASN A 333 6.67 -3.13 -34.58
CA ASN A 333 7.23 -3.13 -35.93
C ASN A 333 8.31 -4.23 -36.04
N GLY A 334 8.39 -4.84 -37.22
CA GLY A 334 8.92 -6.18 -37.44
C GLY A 334 10.34 -6.47 -36.97
N TYR A 335 10.68 -7.77 -37.03
CA TYR A 335 11.92 -8.44 -36.65
C TYR A 335 11.92 -9.08 -35.26
N PHE A 336 11.43 -10.32 -35.14
CA PHE A 336 12.01 -11.33 -34.23
C PHE A 336 11.53 -12.74 -34.63
N LYS A 337 12.42 -13.56 -35.19
CA LYS A 337 12.18 -14.98 -35.51
C LYS A 337 13.08 -15.94 -34.70
N GLN A 338 13.61 -15.52 -33.55
CA GLN A 338 14.53 -16.39 -32.80
C GLN A 338 14.53 -16.20 -31.28
N ILE A 339 13.39 -15.78 -30.71
CA ILE A 339 13.12 -15.88 -29.25
C ILE A 339 11.73 -16.49 -29.07
N GLN A 340 11.49 -17.67 -29.66
CA GLN A 340 10.25 -18.44 -29.47
C GLN A 340 10.44 -19.73 -28.66
N ASN A 341 11.67 -20.06 -28.23
CA ASN A 341 11.95 -21.31 -27.51
C ASN A 341 12.31 -21.13 -26.02
N TYR A 342 12.08 -19.96 -25.41
CA TYR A 342 12.53 -19.69 -24.03
C TYR A 342 11.45 -19.27 -23.03
N ILE A 343 10.17 -19.11 -23.41
CA ILE A 343 9.12 -18.58 -22.52
C ILE A 343 7.78 -19.33 -22.67
N TYR A 344 7.80 -20.62 -23.00
CA TYR A 344 6.60 -21.45 -22.92
C TYR A 344 6.96 -22.72 -22.18
N ASP A 345 6.70 -22.72 -20.86
CA ASP A 345 6.32 -23.92 -20.11
C ASP A 345 5.72 -23.50 -18.75
N ASP A 346 4.43 -23.83 -18.60
CA ASP A 346 3.60 -23.95 -17.39
C ASP A 346 3.55 -22.82 -16.36
N TYR A 347 2.63 -21.88 -16.54
CA TYR A 347 1.82 -21.31 -15.43
C TYR A 347 0.55 -20.64 -15.99
N GLN A 348 -0.49 -21.43 -16.26
CA GLN A 348 -1.85 -20.89 -16.37
C GLN A 348 -2.57 -21.04 -15.03
N PHE A 349 -2.90 -19.92 -14.38
CA PHE A 349 -3.90 -19.88 -13.33
C PHE A 349 -5.10 -19.12 -13.87
N SER A 350 -6.19 -19.84 -14.10
CA SER A 350 -7.50 -19.27 -14.46
C SER A 350 -8.02 -18.38 -13.32
N GLU A 351 -8.50 -17.19 -13.69
CA GLU A 351 -9.20 -16.28 -12.79
C GLU A 351 -10.53 -16.91 -12.34
N ASN A 352 -10.52 -17.49 -11.15
CA ASN A 352 -11.65 -18.23 -10.62
C ASN A 352 -12.75 -17.29 -10.09
N LYS A 353 -13.88 -17.17 -10.81
CA LYS A 353 -15.16 -16.62 -10.32
C LYS A 353 -15.59 -17.28 -9.00
N TRP A 354 -15.25 -18.56 -8.82
CA TRP A 354 -15.43 -19.29 -7.57
C TRP A 354 -14.63 -18.68 -6.40
N LEU A 355 -13.45 -18.12 -6.63
CA LEU A 355 -12.62 -17.56 -5.57
C LEU A 355 -13.24 -16.28 -5.00
N ASN A 356 -13.73 -15.37 -5.85
CA ASN A 356 -14.27 -14.08 -5.41
C ASN A 356 -15.64 -14.20 -4.72
N GLN A 357 -16.54 -15.05 -5.24
CA GLN A 357 -17.84 -15.31 -4.58
C GLN A 357 -17.66 -16.01 -3.23
N ASN A 358 -16.71 -16.94 -3.11
CA ASN A 358 -16.40 -17.56 -1.83
C ASN A 358 -15.61 -16.64 -0.89
N LEU A 359 -14.83 -15.69 -1.41
CA LEU A 359 -14.15 -14.70 -0.58
C LEU A 359 -15.16 -13.77 0.11
N GLU A 360 -16.20 -13.28 -0.58
CA GLU A 360 -17.28 -12.53 0.09
C GLU A 360 -18.02 -13.37 1.14
N LEU A 361 -18.37 -14.62 0.81
CA LEU A 361 -19.01 -15.55 1.76
C LEU A 361 -18.15 -15.82 3.01
N ILE A 362 -16.83 -15.90 2.84
CA ILE A 362 -15.87 -16.15 3.94
C ILE A 362 -15.61 -14.87 4.74
N LEU A 363 -15.51 -13.72 4.09
CA LEU A 363 -15.28 -12.43 4.74
C LEU A 363 -16.50 -11.97 5.55
N ASN A 364 -17.70 -12.46 5.21
CA ASN A 364 -18.96 -12.11 5.90
C ASN A 364 -19.40 -13.11 6.98
N GLN A 365 -18.60 -14.14 7.30
CA GLN A 365 -18.99 -15.09 8.33
C GLN A 365 -19.00 -14.42 9.72
N LYS A 366 -20.21 -14.19 10.24
CA LYS A 366 -20.43 -13.76 11.63
C LYS A 366 -20.31 -14.97 12.55
N ILE A 367 -19.59 -14.80 13.66
CA ILE A 367 -19.47 -15.81 14.71
C ILE A 367 -20.37 -15.42 15.87
N PHE A 368 -21.15 -16.39 16.34
CA PHE A 368 -22.05 -16.26 17.48
C PHE A 368 -21.68 -17.26 18.58
N PHE A 369 -21.96 -16.90 19.82
CA PHE A 369 -21.87 -17.77 20.98
C PHE A 369 -23.27 -17.94 21.55
N ALA A 370 -23.79 -19.16 21.54
CA ALA A 370 -25.14 -19.46 22.01
C ALA A 370 -25.09 -20.38 23.23
N GLY A 371 -25.78 -20.04 24.32
CA GLY A 371 -25.86 -20.86 25.53
C GLY A 371 -26.65 -20.14 26.62
N SER A 372 -26.66 -20.63 27.84
CA SER A 372 -27.46 -20.03 28.92
C SER A 372 -26.59 -19.28 29.94
N PHE A 373 -27.17 -18.30 30.62
CA PHE A 373 -26.60 -17.65 31.79
C PHE A 373 -27.42 -17.90 33.06
N ASN A 374 -26.74 -17.92 34.20
CA ASN A 374 -27.33 -17.89 35.54
C ASN A 374 -26.60 -16.83 36.37
N GLN A 375 -27.31 -15.77 36.79
CA GLN A 375 -26.76 -14.66 37.57
C GLN A 375 -25.46 -14.06 36.98
N GLY A 376 -25.42 -13.86 35.66
CA GLY A 376 -24.29 -13.27 34.95
C GLY A 376 -23.14 -14.22 34.67
N LYS A 377 -23.28 -15.51 35.00
CA LYS A 377 -22.31 -16.57 34.70
C LYS A 377 -22.84 -17.45 33.59
N ARG A 378 -21.99 -17.81 32.62
CA ARG A 378 -22.33 -18.78 31.56
C ARG A 378 -22.54 -20.16 32.18
N VAL A 379 -23.63 -20.85 31.90
CA VAL A 379 -23.93 -22.19 32.41
C VAL A 379 -24.40 -23.12 31.30
N GLY A 380 -24.29 -24.43 31.50
CA GLY A 380 -24.80 -25.42 30.55
C GLY A 380 -24.00 -25.47 29.26
N GLU A 381 -24.61 -25.98 28.19
CA GLU A 381 -23.97 -26.11 26.89
C GLU A 381 -23.86 -24.75 26.20
N TRP A 382 -22.66 -24.44 25.70
CA TRP A 382 -22.36 -23.27 24.90
C TRP A 382 -21.84 -23.68 23.54
N LYS A 383 -22.41 -23.14 22.47
CA LYS A 383 -22.07 -23.43 21.07
C LYS A 383 -21.47 -22.19 20.42
N ILE A 384 -20.42 -22.38 19.63
CA ILE A 384 -19.86 -21.35 18.76
C ILE A 384 -20.41 -21.63 17.37
N LEU A 385 -21.19 -20.70 16.85
CA LEU A 385 -21.95 -20.85 15.61
C LEU A 385 -21.40 -19.91 14.54
N THR A 386 -21.34 -20.39 13.31
CA THR A 386 -21.47 -19.52 12.12
C THR A 386 -22.93 -19.51 11.66
N GLN A 387 -23.25 -18.79 10.59
CA GLN A 387 -24.64 -18.71 10.07
C GLN A 387 -25.30 -20.08 9.91
N ASP A 388 -24.56 -21.10 9.49
CA ASP A 388 -25.14 -22.41 9.13
C ASP A 388 -24.58 -23.59 9.94
N THR A 389 -23.57 -23.41 10.78
CA THR A 389 -22.89 -24.54 11.42
C THR A 389 -22.36 -24.26 12.82
N VAL A 390 -22.39 -25.28 13.69
CA VAL A 390 -21.68 -25.27 14.97
C VAL A 390 -20.19 -25.53 14.67
N ILE A 391 -19.35 -24.53 14.92
CA ILE A 391 -17.90 -24.61 14.68
C ILE A 391 -17.10 -24.89 15.96
N GLY A 392 -17.68 -24.67 17.14
CA GLY A 392 -17.06 -24.97 18.43
C GLY A 392 -18.04 -24.92 19.60
N GLY A 393 -17.54 -24.89 20.83
CA GLY A 393 -18.36 -24.89 22.04
C GLY A 393 -17.88 -25.86 23.14
N GLY A 394 -18.65 -25.97 24.22
CA GLY A 394 -18.45 -26.90 25.33
C GLY A 394 -19.42 -26.65 26.50
N LEU A 395 -19.16 -27.25 27.66
CA LEU A 395 -20.05 -27.17 28.83
C LEU A 395 -19.48 -26.22 29.90
N PHE A 396 -20.34 -25.38 30.49
CA PHE A 396 -20.06 -24.66 31.74
C PHE A 396 -20.83 -25.28 32.91
N ASP A 397 -20.22 -25.33 34.09
CA ASP A 397 -20.92 -25.67 35.33
C ASP A 397 -21.76 -24.50 35.87
N PHE A 398 -22.46 -24.74 36.99
CA PHE A 398 -23.31 -23.75 37.65
C PHE A 398 -22.52 -22.54 38.22
N ASN A 399 -21.21 -22.67 38.38
CA ASN A 399 -20.32 -21.60 38.86
C ASN A 399 -19.75 -20.74 37.73
N GLY A 400 -20.02 -21.09 36.47
CA GLY A 400 -19.47 -20.40 35.31
C GLY A 400 -18.10 -20.91 34.87
N LEU A 401 -17.67 -22.08 35.35
CA LEU A 401 -16.39 -22.67 34.98
C LEU A 401 -16.58 -23.68 33.84
N LYS A 402 -15.66 -23.67 32.88
CA LYS A 402 -15.65 -24.65 31.77
C LYS A 402 -15.41 -26.06 32.31
N GLN A 403 -16.12 -27.04 31.75
CA GLN A 403 -16.07 -28.46 32.07
C GLN A 403 -16.15 -29.31 30.79
N GLY A 404 -15.62 -30.54 30.85
CA GLY A 404 -15.76 -31.55 29.80
C GLY A 404 -15.07 -31.17 28.49
N LYS A 405 -15.56 -31.70 27.36
CA LYS A 405 -14.97 -31.45 26.03
C LYS A 405 -15.26 -30.04 25.54
N TRP A 406 -14.23 -29.41 24.98
CA TRP A 406 -14.29 -28.07 24.43
C TRP A 406 -13.62 -27.98 23.07
N ILE A 407 -14.22 -27.17 22.20
CA ILE A 407 -13.67 -26.72 20.92
C ILE A 407 -13.62 -25.20 20.97
N GLU A 408 -12.42 -24.66 21.15
CA GLU A 408 -12.17 -23.22 21.11
C GLU A 408 -11.76 -22.79 19.72
N ILE A 409 -12.09 -21.55 19.38
CA ILE A 409 -11.72 -20.92 18.11
C ILE A 409 -10.70 -19.83 18.40
N ARG A 410 -9.61 -19.77 17.60
CA ARG A 410 -8.61 -18.71 17.73
C ARG A 410 -9.10 -17.42 17.05
N ASP A 411 -8.79 -16.28 17.66
CA ASP A 411 -9.30 -14.94 17.27
C ASP A 411 -8.87 -14.46 15.87
N ASN A 412 -7.90 -15.11 15.25
CA ASN A 412 -7.31 -14.68 13.99
C ASN A 412 -7.83 -15.53 12.82
N PHE A 413 -8.91 -15.05 12.19
CA PHE A 413 -9.43 -15.58 10.94
C PHE A 413 -8.70 -14.95 9.75
N TYR A 414 -7.83 -15.72 9.10
CA TYR A 414 -7.16 -15.28 7.89
C TYR A 414 -7.70 -16.04 6.69
N GLY A 415 -8.62 -15.42 5.95
CA GLY A 415 -9.19 -16.00 4.74
C GLY A 415 -9.97 -17.28 5.02
N LYS A 416 -9.67 -18.36 4.29
CA LYS A 416 -10.47 -19.59 4.25
C LYS A 416 -10.22 -20.57 5.40
N ILE A 417 -9.49 -20.14 6.43
CA ILE A 417 -8.93 -21.04 7.46
C ILE A 417 -9.49 -20.70 8.83
N LEU A 418 -10.01 -21.72 9.50
CA LEU A 418 -10.42 -21.70 10.89
C LEU A 418 -9.44 -22.54 11.72
N ILE A 419 -8.93 -21.98 12.82
CA ILE A 419 -8.06 -22.70 13.76
C ILE A 419 -8.86 -23.08 15.00
N LYS A 420 -9.08 -24.39 15.20
CA LYS A 420 -9.75 -24.96 16.36
C LYS A 420 -8.74 -25.47 17.38
N GLN A 421 -9.00 -25.29 18.67
CA GLN A 421 -8.30 -25.98 19.76
C GLN A 421 -9.29 -26.91 20.46
N ILE A 422 -8.99 -28.21 20.47
CA ILE A 422 -9.91 -29.26 20.90
C ILE A 422 -9.28 -29.99 22.08
N GLY A 423 -9.97 -30.05 23.22
CA GLY A 423 -9.50 -30.78 24.40
C GLY A 423 -10.54 -30.77 25.51
N GLU A 424 -10.09 -30.98 26.74
CA GLU A 424 -10.99 -31.06 27.90
C GLU A 424 -10.68 -29.99 28.94
N TYR A 425 -11.72 -29.54 29.63
CA TYR A 425 -11.66 -28.65 30.77
C TYR A 425 -12.12 -29.35 32.04
N GLN A 426 -11.52 -28.99 33.16
CA GLN A 426 -11.99 -29.33 34.49
C GLN A 426 -11.85 -28.12 35.40
N ASN A 427 -12.95 -27.69 36.02
CA ASN A 427 -13.00 -26.53 36.92
C ASN A 427 -12.39 -25.26 36.29
N GLY A 428 -12.68 -25.03 35.01
CA GLY A 428 -12.19 -23.86 34.27
C GLY A 428 -10.73 -23.94 33.82
N ARG A 429 -10.05 -25.07 34.03
CA ARG A 429 -8.66 -25.31 33.61
C ARG A 429 -8.60 -26.31 32.46
N LYS A 430 -7.71 -26.09 31.49
CA LYS A 430 -7.46 -27.05 30.40
C LYS A 430 -6.74 -28.27 30.96
N ILE A 431 -7.23 -29.47 30.74
CA ILE A 431 -6.58 -30.70 31.22
C ILE A 431 -6.33 -31.66 30.06
N GLY A 432 -5.40 -32.59 30.26
CA GLY A 432 -5.15 -33.68 29.33
C GLY A 432 -4.72 -33.20 27.94
N LYS A 433 -4.99 -34.02 26.93
CA LYS A 433 -4.49 -33.81 25.58
C LYS A 433 -5.34 -32.80 24.82
N TRP A 434 -4.68 -31.79 24.27
CA TRP A 434 -5.25 -30.76 23.42
C TRP A 434 -4.69 -30.85 22.01
N TYR A 435 -5.55 -30.68 21.01
CA TYR A 435 -5.21 -30.70 19.60
C TYR A 435 -5.48 -29.34 18.97
N ILE A 436 -4.62 -28.91 18.07
CA ILE A 436 -4.85 -27.72 17.23
C ILE A 436 -5.18 -28.20 15.83
N GLN A 437 -6.36 -27.87 15.35
CA GLN A 437 -6.89 -28.33 14.07
C GLN A 437 -7.06 -27.14 13.12
N TRP A 438 -6.41 -27.24 11.97
CA TRP A 438 -6.66 -26.43 10.79
C TRP A 438 -7.92 -26.94 10.11
N VAL A 439 -8.89 -26.07 9.89
CA VAL A 439 -10.12 -26.36 9.15
C VAL A 439 -10.20 -25.43 7.95
N GLU A 440 -10.09 -25.99 6.75
CA GLU A 440 -10.36 -25.25 5.52
C GLU A 440 -11.88 -25.19 5.31
N ILE A 441 -12.46 -23.99 5.38
CA ILE A 441 -13.91 -23.79 5.47
C ILE A 441 -14.64 -24.37 4.25
N LEU A 442 -14.08 -24.20 3.04
CA LEU A 442 -14.74 -24.59 1.80
C LEU A 442 -14.68 -26.11 1.54
N THR A 443 -13.53 -26.72 1.79
CA THR A 443 -13.30 -28.15 1.52
C THR A 443 -13.72 -29.02 2.71
N LYS A 444 -13.92 -28.42 3.88
CA LYS A 444 -14.06 -29.09 5.18
C LYS A 444 -12.87 -30.02 5.50
N ASN A 445 -11.73 -29.77 4.86
CA ASN A 445 -10.50 -30.51 5.14
C ASN A 445 -10.00 -30.10 6.52
N ASN A 446 -10.02 -31.09 7.42
CA ASN A 446 -9.59 -30.94 8.79
C ASN A 446 -8.21 -31.57 8.95
N LYS A 447 -7.24 -30.81 9.43
CA LYS A 447 -5.89 -31.32 9.69
C LYS A 447 -5.42 -30.93 11.08
N ILE A 448 -4.93 -31.89 11.85
CA ILE A 448 -4.23 -31.61 13.10
C ILE A 448 -2.85 -31.03 12.76
N ILE A 449 -2.58 -29.84 13.25
CA ILE A 449 -1.36 -29.06 13.00
C ILE A 449 -0.61 -28.70 14.29
N GLY A 450 -1.08 -29.17 15.44
CA GLY A 450 -0.37 -28.96 16.70
C GLY A 450 -1.14 -29.47 17.90
N GLY A 451 -0.71 -29.07 19.10
CA GLY A 451 -1.30 -29.51 20.36
C GLY A 451 -0.26 -29.97 21.38
N GLY A 452 -0.72 -30.52 22.50
CA GLY A 452 0.12 -31.04 23.57
C GLY A 452 -0.70 -31.49 24.77
N ASN A 453 -0.08 -31.63 25.94
CA ASN A 453 -0.76 -32.10 27.16
C ASN A 453 -0.75 -31.02 28.25
N TYR A 454 -1.86 -30.86 28.95
CA TYR A 454 -1.95 -30.12 30.21
C TYR A 454 -2.06 -31.10 31.38
N ASP A 455 -1.50 -30.73 32.52
CA ASP A 455 -1.77 -31.43 33.78
C ASP A 455 -3.11 -31.01 34.40
N GLU A 456 -3.44 -31.60 35.55
CA GLU A 456 -4.63 -31.31 36.36
C GLU A 456 -4.72 -29.87 36.88
N ASN A 457 -3.61 -29.13 36.89
CA ASN A 457 -3.56 -27.73 37.31
C ASN A 457 -3.75 -26.75 36.15
N GLY A 458 -3.95 -27.23 34.92
CA GLY A 458 -4.06 -26.35 33.76
C GLY A 458 -2.72 -25.93 33.18
N VAL A 459 -1.64 -26.60 33.57
CA VAL A 459 -0.28 -26.21 33.24
C VAL A 459 0.26 -27.11 32.13
N LYS A 460 0.92 -26.52 31.13
CA LYS A 460 1.45 -27.28 29.97
C LYS A 460 2.57 -28.21 30.43
N GLN A 461 2.53 -29.46 29.98
CA GLN A 461 3.53 -30.49 30.25
C GLN A 461 3.89 -31.27 28.97
N GLY A 462 5.10 -31.82 28.92
CA GLY A 462 5.54 -32.73 27.86
C GLY A 462 5.75 -32.05 26.50
N ILE A 463 5.65 -32.81 25.41
CA ILE A 463 5.87 -32.31 24.05
C ILE A 463 4.67 -31.49 23.57
N TRP A 464 4.96 -30.31 23.03
CA TRP A 464 3.99 -29.36 22.48
C TRP A 464 4.37 -28.93 21.07
N GLU A 465 3.36 -28.66 20.26
CA GLU A 465 3.42 -28.05 18.94
C GLU A 465 2.58 -26.75 18.97
N ASP A 466 3.23 -25.62 19.23
CA ASP A 466 2.64 -24.29 19.35
C ASP A 466 2.62 -23.56 18.00
N LEU A 467 1.52 -22.91 17.65
CA LEU A 467 1.45 -22.05 16.47
C LEU A 467 2.01 -20.65 16.77
N ILE A 468 2.62 -19.99 15.77
CA ILE A 468 2.95 -18.57 15.87
C ILE A 468 1.69 -17.69 16.08
N LEU A 469 1.83 -16.49 16.64
CA LEU A 469 0.72 -15.58 16.95
C LEU A 469 -0.10 -15.19 15.71
N ASP A 470 0.59 -14.93 14.60
CA ASP A 470 0.06 -14.51 13.30
C ASP A 470 -0.06 -15.68 12.31
N PHE A 471 -0.29 -16.89 12.83
CA PHE A 471 -0.46 -18.09 12.00
C PHE A 471 -1.58 -17.86 10.98
N SER A 472 -1.24 -17.98 9.70
CA SER A 472 -2.12 -17.70 8.56
C SER A 472 -1.76 -18.58 7.37
N GLU A 473 -2.55 -18.54 6.29
CA GLU A 473 -2.22 -19.25 5.04
C GLU A 473 -0.81 -18.91 4.52
N GLN A 474 -0.39 -17.66 4.72
CA GLN A 474 0.90 -17.14 4.29
C GLN A 474 2.02 -17.35 5.31
N ASN A 475 1.66 -17.53 6.60
CA ASN A 475 2.58 -17.72 7.70
C ASN A 475 2.23 -18.98 8.52
N GLN A 476 2.67 -20.14 8.04
CA GLN A 476 2.35 -21.42 8.67
C GLN A 476 3.54 -21.96 9.47
N ILE A 477 3.80 -21.36 10.64
CA ILE A 477 4.94 -21.69 11.51
C ILE A 477 4.48 -22.38 12.79
N ILE A 478 5.13 -23.49 13.10
CA ILE A 478 4.94 -24.29 14.32
C ILE A 478 6.25 -24.33 15.10
N TYR A 479 6.16 -24.15 16.42
CA TYR A 479 7.23 -24.38 17.37
C TYR A 479 6.98 -25.71 18.08
N LYS A 480 7.93 -26.63 18.01
CA LYS A 480 7.83 -27.95 18.64
C LYS A 480 8.92 -28.15 19.69
N GLY A 481 8.54 -28.50 20.91
CA GLY A 481 9.49 -28.77 21.99
C GLY A 481 8.79 -29.19 23.28
N SER A 482 9.52 -29.22 24.40
CA SER A 482 8.98 -29.68 25.68
C SER A 482 8.58 -28.52 26.59
N TYR A 483 7.50 -28.71 27.36
CA TYR A 483 7.16 -27.93 28.54
C TYR A 483 7.36 -28.75 29.82
N LYS A 484 7.75 -28.06 30.89
CA LYS A 484 7.70 -28.53 32.26
C LYS A 484 7.17 -27.41 33.14
N ASP A 485 6.10 -27.67 33.87
CA ASP A 485 5.45 -26.70 34.77
C ASP A 485 5.06 -25.40 34.05
N GLY A 486 4.62 -25.52 32.79
CA GLY A 486 4.17 -24.38 31.98
C GLY A 486 5.31 -23.58 31.36
N ILE A 487 6.55 -23.98 31.61
CA ILE A 487 7.77 -23.33 31.14
C ILE A 487 8.38 -24.17 30.01
N ARG A 488 8.84 -23.51 28.94
CA ARG A 488 9.51 -24.18 27.82
C ARG A 488 10.88 -24.67 28.27
N ILE A 489 11.24 -25.91 27.99
CA ILE A 489 12.55 -26.48 28.37
C ILE A 489 13.18 -27.25 27.20
N GLY A 490 14.49 -27.40 27.23
CA GLY A 490 15.23 -28.25 26.31
C GLY A 490 15.20 -27.77 24.87
N GLN A 491 15.32 -28.69 23.92
CA GLN A 491 15.38 -28.37 22.50
C GLN A 491 14.00 -28.02 21.93
N TRP A 492 13.95 -26.93 21.17
CA TRP A 492 12.79 -26.48 20.43
C TRP A 492 13.15 -26.35 18.95
N ILE A 493 12.32 -26.90 18.08
CA ILE A 493 12.45 -26.79 16.62
C ILE A 493 11.34 -25.91 16.06
N ILE A 494 11.65 -25.18 15.00
CA ILE A 494 10.70 -24.36 14.25
C ILE A 494 10.45 -25.03 12.92
N GLN A 495 9.20 -25.34 12.61
CA GLN A 495 8.79 -26.04 11.41
C GLN A 495 7.86 -25.15 10.58
N SER A 496 7.92 -25.27 9.26
CA SER A 496 6.86 -24.72 8.38
C SER A 496 6.03 -25.83 7.78
N THR A 497 4.71 -25.58 7.72
CA THR A 497 3.74 -26.51 7.17
C THR A 497 3.28 -26.16 5.76
N LYS A 498 3.98 -25.26 5.05
CA LYS A 498 3.62 -24.84 3.69
C LYS A 498 3.31 -26.01 2.76
N ASP A 499 4.08 -27.10 2.90
CA ASP A 499 3.72 -28.41 2.38
C ASP A 499 3.31 -29.27 3.58
N LEU A 500 2.01 -29.41 3.76
CA LEU A 500 1.43 -30.16 4.86
C LEU A 500 1.87 -31.63 4.85
N SER A 501 2.34 -32.16 3.72
CA SER A 501 2.89 -33.52 3.62
C SER A 501 4.35 -33.61 4.08
N LYS A 502 5.08 -32.50 4.15
CA LYS A 502 6.52 -32.44 4.45
C LYS A 502 6.84 -31.28 5.38
N LEU A 503 6.87 -31.56 6.69
CA LEU A 503 7.31 -30.60 7.69
C LEU A 503 8.78 -30.24 7.46
N LYS A 504 9.03 -28.99 7.08
CA LYS A 504 10.38 -28.48 6.88
C LYS A 504 10.88 -27.85 8.16
N ILE A 505 11.95 -28.40 8.75
CA ILE A 505 12.66 -27.75 9.86
C ILE A 505 13.33 -26.49 9.31
N MET A 506 13.02 -25.35 9.91
CA MET A 506 13.50 -24.04 9.51
C MET A 506 14.52 -23.46 10.50
N GLY A 507 14.43 -23.86 11.76
CA GLY A 507 15.22 -23.30 12.84
C GLY A 507 14.89 -23.95 14.17
N GLY A 508 15.22 -23.28 15.27
CA GLY A 508 15.14 -23.83 16.62
C GLY A 508 16.26 -23.33 17.51
N GLY A 509 16.26 -23.81 18.75
CA GLY A 509 17.31 -23.58 19.73
C GLY A 509 16.99 -24.30 21.03
N GLN A 510 17.59 -23.87 22.15
CA GLN A 510 17.38 -24.48 23.45
C GLN A 510 16.82 -23.49 24.47
N TYR A 511 16.02 -24.00 25.39
CA TYR A 511 15.61 -23.33 26.62
C TYR A 511 16.27 -24.00 27.82
N ASP A 512 16.66 -23.21 28.81
CA ASP A 512 17.12 -23.71 30.11
C ASP A 512 15.94 -24.16 30.99
N GLU A 513 16.25 -24.62 32.21
CA GLU A 513 15.24 -25.08 33.18
C GLU A 513 14.33 -23.96 33.71
N LYS A 514 14.71 -22.68 33.50
CA LYS A 514 13.92 -21.50 33.89
C LYS A 514 13.07 -20.97 32.73
N GLY A 515 13.13 -21.58 31.55
CA GLY A 515 12.38 -21.12 30.38
C GLY A 515 13.03 -20.01 29.60
N LEU A 516 14.31 -19.78 29.83
CA LEU A 516 15.06 -18.73 29.15
C LEU A 516 15.79 -19.35 27.97
N LYS A 517 15.74 -18.68 26.82
CA LYS A 517 16.48 -19.11 25.63
C LYS A 517 17.98 -19.13 25.95
N VAL A 518 18.66 -20.18 25.51
CA VAL A 518 20.11 -20.37 25.63
C VAL A 518 20.68 -20.99 24.37
N GLY A 519 21.98 -20.81 24.15
CA GLY A 519 22.71 -21.42 23.04
C GLY A 519 22.38 -20.80 21.69
N ILE A 520 22.69 -21.53 20.61
CA ILE A 520 22.45 -21.06 19.25
C ILE A 520 20.98 -21.19 18.88
N TRP A 521 20.42 -20.10 18.37
CA TRP A 521 19.05 -20.03 17.87
C TRP A 521 19.04 -19.63 16.40
N ARG A 522 18.09 -20.20 15.65
CA ARG A 522 17.65 -19.70 14.34
C ARG A 522 16.14 -19.52 14.39
N GLU A 523 15.66 -18.32 14.09
CA GLU A 523 14.24 -17.94 14.19
C GLU A 523 13.76 -17.14 12.98
N PRO A 524 12.48 -17.26 12.57
CA PRO A 524 11.92 -16.43 11.51
C PRO A 524 11.92 -14.95 11.93
N CYS A 525 12.18 -14.05 10.98
CA CYS A 525 12.06 -12.61 11.22
C CYS A 525 10.59 -12.17 11.29
N GLN A 526 10.32 -10.99 11.85
CA GLN A 526 8.98 -10.39 11.89
C GLN A 526 8.35 -10.22 10.48
N ASN A 527 9.18 -10.07 9.45
CA ASN A 527 8.74 -9.94 8.05
C ASN A 527 8.67 -11.29 7.30
N TYR A 528 8.70 -12.42 8.01
CA TYR A 528 8.63 -13.73 7.37
C TYR A 528 7.32 -13.86 6.56
N LYS A 529 7.45 -14.05 5.25
CA LYS A 529 6.31 -14.21 4.33
C LYS A 529 6.55 -15.40 3.42
N LYS A 530 5.48 -15.93 2.82
CA LYS A 530 5.59 -17.09 1.90
C LYS A 530 6.62 -16.89 0.79
N ASN A 531 6.75 -15.65 0.31
CA ASN A 531 7.64 -15.25 -0.77
C ASN A 531 8.95 -14.61 -0.30
N CYS A 532 9.15 -14.48 1.02
CA CYS A 532 10.37 -13.93 1.59
C CYS A 532 10.67 -14.62 2.92
N GLU A 533 11.41 -15.73 2.83
CA GLU A 533 11.78 -16.56 3.98
C GLU A 533 13.08 -16.03 4.60
N ILE A 534 12.92 -15.04 5.49
CA ILE A 534 14.03 -14.42 6.21
C ILE A 534 14.13 -15.00 7.62
N TYR A 535 15.33 -15.43 7.98
CA TYR A 535 15.69 -15.94 9.30
C TYR A 535 16.69 -15.00 9.95
N GLN A 536 16.72 -15.01 11.27
CA GLN A 536 17.81 -14.47 12.07
C GLN A 536 18.41 -15.60 12.90
N SER A 537 19.73 -15.60 13.07
CA SER A 537 20.41 -16.60 13.89
C SER A 537 21.55 -16.00 14.68
N GLY A 538 21.75 -16.48 15.90
CA GLY A 538 22.79 -16.02 16.82
C GLY A 538 22.67 -16.74 18.15
N GLN A 539 23.40 -16.26 19.16
CA GLN A 539 23.43 -16.89 20.48
C GLN A 539 22.51 -16.18 21.47
N TYR A 540 21.86 -16.98 22.32
CA TYR A 540 21.17 -16.51 23.52
C TYR A 540 21.94 -16.90 24.78
N GLN A 541 21.88 -16.02 25.79
CA GLN A 541 22.30 -16.28 27.16
C GLN A 541 21.24 -15.74 28.12
N ILE A 542 20.63 -16.64 28.91
CA ILE A 542 19.63 -16.27 29.95
C ILE A 542 18.50 -15.41 29.34
N GLY A 543 18.01 -15.82 28.16
CA GLY A 543 16.90 -15.15 27.46
C GLY A 543 17.28 -13.88 26.71
N ARG A 544 18.54 -13.43 26.77
CA ARG A 544 19.06 -12.26 26.04
C ARG A 544 19.84 -12.69 24.82
N LYS A 545 19.68 -11.95 23.71
CA LYS A 545 20.53 -12.12 22.53
C LYS A 545 21.93 -11.62 22.89
N ILE A 546 22.97 -12.35 22.53
CA ILE A 546 24.36 -11.97 22.77
C ILE A 546 25.20 -12.26 21.52
N GLY A 547 26.32 -11.56 21.38
CA GLY A 547 27.27 -11.75 20.28
C GLY A 547 26.65 -11.46 18.92
N TYR A 548 27.23 -12.03 17.87
CA TYR A 548 26.82 -11.76 16.50
C TYR A 548 25.50 -12.46 16.14
N TRP A 549 24.58 -11.67 15.58
CA TRP A 549 23.29 -12.12 15.05
C TRP A 549 23.19 -11.78 13.57
N GLN A 550 23.07 -12.80 12.73
CA GLN A 550 23.00 -12.68 11.27
C GLN A 550 21.58 -12.89 10.74
N PHE A 551 21.23 -12.16 9.69
CA PHE A 551 20.03 -12.35 8.89
C PHE A 551 20.34 -13.20 7.66
N GLN A 552 19.47 -14.17 7.37
CA GLN A 552 19.64 -15.12 6.28
C GLN A 552 18.38 -15.17 5.43
N LEU A 553 18.50 -14.86 4.13
CA LEU A 553 17.46 -15.05 3.13
C LEU A 553 17.61 -16.41 2.48
N LYS A 554 16.58 -17.23 2.53
CA LYS A 554 16.59 -18.51 1.83
C LYS A 554 16.23 -18.30 0.35
N LYS A 555 17.19 -18.54 -0.53
CA LYS A 555 17.01 -18.35 -1.98
C LYS A 555 16.06 -19.38 -2.54
N LYS A 556 15.05 -18.93 -3.29
CA LYS A 556 14.23 -19.81 -4.12
C LYS A 556 14.94 -20.02 -5.45
N ILE A 557 15.62 -21.15 -5.63
CA ILE A 557 16.20 -21.51 -6.92
C ILE A 557 15.07 -21.99 -7.83
N VAL A 558 14.45 -21.08 -8.58
CA VAL A 558 13.27 -21.36 -9.43
C VAL A 558 13.60 -22.31 -10.59
N HIS A 559 14.87 -22.45 -11.00
CA HIS A 559 15.23 -23.14 -12.25
C HIS A 559 16.19 -24.34 -12.14
N ARG A 560 16.51 -24.87 -10.96
CA ARG A 560 17.35 -26.10 -10.87
C ARG A 560 16.70 -27.14 -9.96
N LYS A 561 16.41 -28.31 -10.53
CA LYS A 561 15.82 -29.47 -9.85
C LYS A 561 16.71 -30.08 -8.75
N ASN A 562 17.97 -29.65 -8.62
CA ASN A 562 18.88 -30.10 -7.55
C ASN A 562 18.89 -29.11 -6.38
N LYS A 563 18.30 -29.58 -5.27
CA LYS A 563 17.68 -28.86 -4.16
C LYS A 563 18.58 -28.69 -2.93
N ASP A 564 19.66 -27.93 -3.04
CA ASP A 564 20.31 -27.44 -1.83
C ASP A 564 19.74 -26.06 -1.50
N ASP A 565 19.05 -25.97 -0.35
CA ASP A 565 18.59 -24.69 0.19
C ASP A 565 19.81 -23.83 0.53
N LYS A 566 20.20 -22.95 -0.39
CA LYS A 566 21.25 -21.97 -0.14
C LYS A 566 20.66 -20.77 0.59
N PHE A 567 21.25 -20.45 1.74
CA PHE A 567 20.97 -19.22 2.46
C PHE A 567 21.95 -18.14 1.99
N GLN A 568 21.42 -16.94 1.78
CA GLN A 568 22.19 -15.74 1.55
C GLN A 568 22.24 -14.92 2.83
N ASP A 569 23.44 -14.59 3.27
CA ASP A 569 23.65 -13.63 4.35
C ASP A 569 23.20 -12.23 3.90
N LEU A 570 22.36 -11.60 4.72
CA LEU A 570 21.87 -10.22 4.53
C LEU A 570 22.54 -9.23 5.49
N GLY A 571 23.51 -9.67 6.29
CA GLY A 571 24.16 -8.87 7.33
C GLY A 571 23.62 -9.21 8.72
N GLY A 572 23.81 -8.31 9.68
CA GLY A 572 23.55 -8.60 11.08
C GLY A 572 24.24 -7.60 11.99
N GLY A 573 24.43 -7.94 13.27
CA GLY A 573 25.28 -7.15 14.15
C GLY A 573 25.46 -7.80 15.52
N ASN A 574 26.19 -7.14 16.43
CA ASN A 574 26.53 -7.67 17.74
C ASN A 574 25.60 -7.17 18.85
N TYR A 575 25.09 -8.09 19.66
CA TYR A 575 24.52 -7.76 20.95
C TYR A 575 25.58 -7.84 22.05
N ASP A 576 25.58 -6.89 22.97
CA ASP A 576 26.42 -6.91 24.16
C ASP A 576 25.91 -7.93 25.20
N GLU A 577 26.61 -8.03 26.34
CA GLU A 577 26.26 -8.92 27.45
C GLU A 577 24.91 -8.58 28.13
N TYR A 578 24.40 -7.37 27.92
CA TYR A 578 23.09 -6.91 28.42
C TYR A 578 21.96 -7.18 27.41
N GLY A 579 22.31 -7.66 26.21
CA GLY A 579 21.38 -7.89 25.11
C GLY A 579 20.98 -6.62 24.37
N GLN A 580 21.81 -5.59 24.44
CA GLN A 580 21.66 -4.34 23.69
C GLN A 580 22.47 -4.40 22.41
N LYS A 581 21.92 -3.86 21.32
CA LYS A 581 22.66 -3.73 20.05
C LYS A 581 23.86 -2.81 20.22
N SER A 582 24.96 -3.21 19.60
CA SER A 582 26.27 -2.52 19.59
C SER A 582 26.97 -2.69 18.24
N ASP A 583 27.95 -1.83 17.96
CA ASP A 583 28.78 -1.83 16.75
C ASP A 583 28.00 -1.71 15.44
N VAL A 584 28.59 -2.19 14.34
CA VAL A 584 27.98 -2.20 13.01
C VAL A 584 26.80 -3.16 12.98
N TRP A 585 25.70 -2.69 12.42
CA TRP A 585 24.44 -3.41 12.33
C TRP A 585 23.79 -3.25 10.97
N THR A 586 23.27 -4.34 10.42
CA THR A 586 22.37 -4.34 9.26
C THR A 586 20.95 -4.68 9.71
N GLU A 587 19.97 -3.81 9.42
CA GLU A 587 18.55 -4.05 9.65
C GLU A 587 17.80 -4.31 8.35
N ILE A 588 16.76 -5.12 8.45
CA ILE A 588 15.86 -5.43 7.34
C ILE A 588 14.65 -4.50 7.41
N SER A 589 14.34 -3.85 6.30
CA SER A 589 13.15 -3.01 6.19
C SER A 589 11.85 -3.80 6.35
N GLN A 590 10.83 -3.20 6.94
CA GLN A 590 9.45 -3.72 6.94
C GLN A 590 8.87 -3.91 5.53
N TYR A 591 9.46 -3.24 4.53
CA TYR A 591 9.09 -3.35 3.13
C TYR A 591 9.90 -4.40 2.36
N PHE A 592 10.77 -5.17 3.04
CA PHE A 592 11.57 -6.21 2.40
C PHE A 592 10.66 -7.30 1.80
N ARG A 593 10.77 -7.49 0.48
CA ARG A 593 10.00 -8.42 -0.36
C ARG A 593 10.92 -9.03 -1.42
N GLU A 594 10.44 -10.04 -2.13
CA GLU A 594 11.17 -10.71 -3.21
C GLU A 594 11.64 -9.73 -4.29
N ASP A 595 10.78 -8.78 -4.66
CA ASP A 595 10.97 -7.72 -5.66
C ASP A 595 11.50 -6.39 -5.10
N CYS A 596 11.69 -6.29 -3.78
CA CYS A 596 12.11 -5.04 -3.14
C CYS A 596 12.87 -5.34 -1.86
N GLN A 597 14.20 -5.39 -1.94
CA GLN A 597 15.05 -5.76 -0.81
C GLN A 597 15.78 -4.52 -0.31
N ILE A 598 15.36 -4.01 0.86
CA ILE A 598 15.93 -2.81 1.47
C ILE A 598 16.56 -3.17 2.81
N LEU A 599 17.83 -2.81 2.96
CA LEU A 599 18.61 -2.95 4.19
C LEU A 599 19.04 -1.58 4.71
N PHE A 600 19.17 -1.45 6.04
CA PHE A 600 19.72 -0.27 6.70
C PHE A 600 21.00 -0.67 7.40
N GLU A 601 22.12 0.00 7.14
CA GLU A 601 23.42 -0.36 7.72
C GLU A 601 24.05 0.83 8.44
N GLY A 602 24.40 0.69 9.70
CA GLY A 602 25.05 1.74 10.48
C GLY A 602 25.48 1.24 11.85
N ASN A 603 25.82 2.15 12.76
CA ASN A 603 26.30 1.77 14.09
C ASN A 603 25.21 1.87 15.16
N TYR A 604 25.31 1.00 16.16
CA TYR A 604 24.56 1.05 17.40
C TYR A 604 25.47 1.30 18.60
N GLN A 605 24.92 1.99 19.61
CA GLN A 605 25.49 2.08 20.95
C GLN A 605 24.35 2.01 21.97
N LYS A 606 24.32 0.95 22.78
CA LYS A 606 23.30 0.73 23.83
C LYS A 606 21.87 0.84 23.27
N ASP A 607 21.58 0.08 22.21
CA ASP A 607 20.30 0.10 21.47
C ASP A 607 19.93 1.42 20.78
N LYS A 608 20.80 2.44 20.79
CA LYS A 608 20.62 3.68 20.03
C LYS A 608 21.39 3.64 18.73
N LYS A 609 20.72 4.01 17.63
CA LYS A 609 21.39 4.20 16.34
C LYS A 609 22.29 5.43 16.44
N ILE A 610 23.54 5.34 16.03
CA ILE A 610 24.49 6.46 16.08
C ILE A 610 25.24 6.60 14.75
N GLY A 611 25.71 7.81 14.46
CA GLY A 611 26.55 8.08 13.30
C GLY A 611 25.84 7.83 11.97
N LEU A 612 26.63 7.51 10.95
CA LEU A 612 26.13 7.32 9.58
C LEU A 612 25.39 6.00 9.43
N TRP A 613 24.21 6.08 8.80
CA TRP A 613 23.36 4.96 8.44
C TRP A 613 23.09 4.99 6.94
N ASN A 614 23.50 3.96 6.22
CA ASN A 614 23.29 3.76 4.79
C ASN A 614 21.99 2.99 4.53
N ILE A 615 21.29 3.33 3.45
CA ILE A 615 20.16 2.55 2.93
C ILE A 615 20.63 1.82 1.68
N LYS A 616 20.63 0.49 1.76
CA LYS A 616 21.03 -0.41 0.67
C LYS A 616 19.79 -1.00 0.01
N TYR A 617 19.79 -1.08 -1.32
CA TYR A 617 18.68 -1.65 -2.09
C TYR A 617 19.16 -2.58 -3.20
N ARG A 618 18.34 -3.57 -3.52
CA ARG A 618 18.39 -4.32 -4.78
C ARG A 618 16.99 -4.79 -5.16
N TYR A 619 16.75 -4.94 -6.46
CA TYR A 619 15.45 -5.37 -6.98
C TYR A 619 15.27 -6.90 -7.02
N SER A 620 16.36 -7.69 -6.98
CA SER A 620 16.27 -9.16 -7.03
C SER A 620 17.48 -9.87 -6.42
N GLU A 621 17.31 -11.16 -6.08
CA GLU A 621 18.31 -12.01 -5.40
C GLU A 621 19.61 -12.30 -6.19
N GLY A 622 19.70 -11.83 -7.43
CA GLY A 622 20.86 -11.96 -8.31
C GLY A 622 21.68 -10.68 -8.48
N LYS A 623 21.30 -9.60 -7.82
CA LYS A 623 21.98 -8.30 -7.92
C LYS A 623 22.68 -7.93 -6.62
N ASP A 624 23.75 -7.16 -6.77
CA ASP A 624 24.43 -6.55 -5.64
C ASP A 624 23.57 -5.43 -5.05
N PHE A 625 23.75 -5.20 -3.76
CA PHE A 625 23.13 -4.06 -3.09
C PHE A 625 23.86 -2.78 -3.47
N GLU A 626 23.10 -1.78 -3.89
CA GLU A 626 23.57 -0.41 -4.08
C GLU A 626 23.14 0.47 -2.90
N ILE A 627 23.95 1.46 -2.55
CA ILE A 627 23.59 2.47 -1.55
C ILE A 627 22.71 3.52 -2.24
N ILE A 628 21.44 3.57 -1.87
CA ILE A 628 20.46 4.49 -2.44
C ILE A 628 20.19 5.70 -1.53
N GLY A 629 20.55 5.64 -0.26
CA GLY A 629 20.23 6.69 0.70
C GLY A 629 20.95 6.53 2.03
N GLY A 630 20.51 7.28 3.04
CA GLY A 630 21.12 7.28 4.36
C GLY A 630 21.12 8.65 5.04
N GLY A 631 21.65 8.70 6.25
CA GLY A 631 21.84 9.93 7.02
C GLY A 631 22.47 9.66 8.38
N ASN A 632 22.61 10.70 9.21
CA ASN A 632 23.26 10.58 10.51
C ASN A 632 22.26 10.52 11.67
N PHE A 633 22.58 9.75 12.69
CA PHE A 633 22.00 9.86 14.02
C PHE A 633 22.99 10.51 14.99
N ASP A 634 22.47 11.28 15.94
CA ASP A 634 23.26 11.78 17.06
C ASP A 634 23.47 10.69 18.13
N GLU A 635 24.23 11.01 19.18
CA GLU A 635 24.51 10.13 20.33
C GLU A 635 23.26 9.68 21.11
N ASN A 636 22.13 10.37 20.90
CA ASN A 636 20.86 10.07 21.57
C ASN A 636 19.95 9.16 20.73
N GLY A 637 20.37 8.76 19.53
CA GLY A 637 19.52 7.97 18.64
C GLY A 637 18.54 8.80 17.82
N ILE A 638 18.75 10.11 17.75
CA ILE A 638 17.86 11.04 17.07
C ILE A 638 18.43 11.37 15.69
N LYS A 639 17.59 11.27 14.65
CA LYS A 639 17.99 11.66 13.28
C LYS A 639 18.45 13.12 13.27
N CYS A 640 19.62 13.36 12.68
CA CYS A 640 20.20 14.69 12.50
C CYS A 640 20.88 14.81 11.13
N GLY A 641 21.09 16.05 10.68
CA GLY A 641 21.78 16.32 9.41
C GLY A 641 20.94 15.94 8.19
N LEU A 642 21.57 15.87 7.02
CA LEU A 642 20.88 15.56 5.78
C LEU A 642 20.58 14.05 5.69
N TRP A 643 19.32 13.72 5.45
CA TRP A 643 18.84 12.35 5.25
C TRP A 643 18.30 12.19 3.84
N LYS A 644 18.58 11.04 3.23
CA LYS A 644 17.97 10.54 2.00
C LYS A 644 17.24 9.25 2.34
N ASP A 645 15.96 9.35 2.68
CA ASP A 645 15.10 8.27 3.16
C ASP A 645 14.29 7.60 2.03
N VAL A 646 13.90 6.34 2.22
CA VAL A 646 12.95 5.65 1.32
C VAL A 646 11.51 6.03 1.64
N ASN A 647 10.69 6.25 0.61
CA ASN A 647 9.26 6.50 0.79
C ASN A 647 8.54 5.24 1.33
N GLU A 648 7.45 5.42 2.09
CA GLU A 648 6.66 4.31 2.67
C GLU A 648 6.08 3.33 1.62
N ASN A 649 5.95 3.77 0.37
CA ASN A 649 5.48 2.96 -0.73
C ASN A 649 6.62 2.52 -1.66
N PHE A 650 7.87 2.53 -1.20
CA PHE A 650 9.00 2.12 -2.01
C PHE A 650 8.84 0.68 -2.49
N SER A 651 8.86 0.49 -3.80
CA SER A 651 8.79 -0.80 -4.50
C SER A 651 9.64 -0.75 -5.76
N ASP A 652 9.81 -1.86 -6.45
CA ASP A 652 10.54 -1.86 -7.73
C ASP A 652 9.93 -0.89 -8.73
N SER A 653 8.59 -0.85 -8.79
CA SER A 653 7.81 0.08 -9.62
C SER A 653 7.63 1.49 -9.07
N ARG A 654 8.21 1.79 -7.90
CA ARG A 654 8.11 3.09 -7.22
C ARG A 654 9.36 3.34 -6.37
N GLN A 655 10.46 3.69 -7.03
CA GLN A 655 11.72 3.99 -6.34
C GLN A 655 11.80 5.49 -6.02
N VAL A 656 11.14 5.89 -4.93
CA VAL A 656 11.02 7.29 -4.49
C VAL A 656 11.81 7.51 -3.21
N LEU A 657 12.67 8.53 -3.22
CA LEU A 657 13.49 8.92 -2.07
C LEU A 657 13.17 10.35 -1.62
N GLU A 658 13.12 10.56 -0.31
CA GLU A 658 12.92 11.85 0.34
C GLU A 658 14.24 12.36 0.90
N ILE A 659 14.72 13.50 0.40
CA ILE A 659 15.92 14.16 0.92
C ILE A 659 15.49 15.33 1.81
N VAL A 660 15.88 15.29 3.08
CA VAL A 660 15.45 16.27 4.08
C VAL A 660 16.52 16.48 5.14
N LEU A 661 16.66 17.72 5.62
CA LEU A 661 17.50 18.02 6.78
C LEU A 661 16.72 17.71 8.06
N TYR A 662 17.33 17.02 9.01
CA TYR A 662 16.78 16.79 10.34
C TYR A 662 17.50 17.61 11.40
N GLN A 663 16.74 18.23 12.30
CA GLN A 663 17.24 18.92 13.48
C GLN A 663 16.41 18.51 14.69
N LEU A 664 17.06 17.96 15.73
CA LEU A 664 16.40 17.42 16.92
C LEU A 664 15.28 16.42 16.58
N GLY A 665 15.52 15.58 15.57
CA GLY A 665 14.57 14.53 15.14
C GLY A 665 13.38 15.04 14.32
N ARG A 666 13.32 16.34 14.03
CA ARG A 666 12.27 16.95 13.22
C ARG A 666 12.80 17.28 11.82
N LYS A 667 11.97 17.09 10.81
CA LYS A 667 12.26 17.56 9.44
C LYS A 667 12.39 19.09 9.47
N HIS A 668 13.38 19.65 8.79
CA HIS A 668 13.68 21.08 8.78
C HIS A 668 14.24 21.49 7.41
N GLY A 669 14.07 22.75 7.02
CA GLY A 669 14.70 23.32 5.84
C GLY A 669 14.23 22.71 4.52
N LYS A 670 15.10 22.67 3.51
CA LYS A 670 14.75 22.20 2.16
C LYS A 670 14.44 20.70 2.17
N HIS A 671 13.32 20.35 1.53
CA HIS A 671 12.87 19.01 1.22
C HIS A 671 12.98 18.80 -0.29
N LYS A 672 13.54 17.67 -0.72
CA LYS A 672 13.57 17.27 -2.12
C LYS A 672 13.03 15.85 -2.23
N ILE A 673 12.39 15.54 -3.36
CA ILE A 673 12.03 14.17 -3.68
C ILE A 673 12.75 13.79 -4.95
N GLU A 674 13.44 12.65 -4.87
CA GLU A 674 14.12 12.02 -5.99
C GLU A 674 13.36 10.76 -6.41
N TYR A 675 13.35 10.49 -7.70
CA TYR A 675 12.71 9.32 -8.28
C TYR A 675 13.64 8.66 -9.28
N ARG A 676 13.64 7.32 -9.29
CA ARG A 676 14.35 6.52 -10.28
C ARG A 676 13.36 5.60 -10.98
N LYS A 677 13.41 5.61 -12.31
CA LYS A 677 12.64 4.67 -13.14
C LYS A 677 13.07 3.24 -12.85
N ILE A 678 12.16 2.27 -13.02
CA ILE A 678 12.51 0.85 -13.08
C ILE A 678 13.70 0.68 -14.05
N HIS A 679 14.78 0.06 -13.55
CA HIS A 679 16.04 -0.17 -14.25
C HIS A 679 16.82 1.09 -14.69
N GLY A 680 16.42 2.29 -14.27
CA GLY A 680 17.22 3.50 -14.44
C GLY A 680 18.46 3.47 -13.53
N SER A 681 19.59 4.00 -13.98
CA SER A 681 20.82 4.08 -13.18
C SER A 681 20.86 5.27 -12.23
N GLN A 682 20.06 6.32 -12.49
CA GLN A 682 20.14 7.60 -11.77
C GLN A 682 18.79 8.03 -11.18
N PHE A 683 18.87 8.64 -10.00
CA PHE A 683 17.75 9.34 -9.37
C PHE A 683 17.63 10.77 -9.93
N ILE A 684 16.44 11.16 -10.33
CA ILE A 684 16.12 12.53 -10.78
C ILE A 684 15.30 13.26 -9.74
N GLN A 685 15.63 14.52 -9.47
CA GLN A 685 14.82 15.36 -8.57
C GLN A 685 13.49 15.71 -9.26
N ILE A 686 12.37 15.33 -8.65
CA ILE A 686 11.02 15.58 -9.20
C ILE A 686 10.20 16.55 -8.36
N CYS A 687 10.53 16.73 -7.08
CA CYS A 687 9.80 17.64 -6.20
C CYS A 687 10.74 18.39 -5.27
N GLU A 688 10.28 19.54 -4.81
CA GLU A 688 10.91 20.36 -3.78
C GLU A 688 9.86 20.92 -2.80
N GLY A 689 10.30 21.26 -1.60
CA GLY A 689 9.49 21.85 -0.54
C GLY A 689 10.37 22.42 0.58
N GLN A 690 9.76 23.03 1.59
CA GLN A 690 10.48 23.49 2.79
C GLN A 690 9.70 23.16 4.07
N PHE A 691 10.42 22.75 5.11
CA PHE A 691 9.87 22.60 6.46
C PHE A 691 10.29 23.79 7.33
N ASN A 692 9.35 24.32 8.12
CA ASN A 692 9.64 25.34 9.12
C ASN A 692 10.38 24.74 10.35
N PHE A 693 10.68 25.56 11.36
CA PHE A 693 11.38 25.12 12.58
C PHE A 693 10.55 24.17 13.47
N LYS A 694 9.23 24.10 13.26
CA LYS A 694 8.34 23.13 13.95
C LYS A 694 8.29 21.78 13.23
N GLY A 695 8.91 21.67 12.06
CA GLY A 695 8.83 20.51 11.18
C GLY A 695 7.51 20.38 10.42
N GLN A 696 6.81 21.50 10.24
CA GLN A 696 5.60 21.58 9.42
C GLN A 696 5.99 22.05 8.01
N LYS A 697 5.25 21.57 7.00
CA LYS A 697 5.43 22.03 5.61
C LYS A 697 5.15 23.54 5.53
N ASP A 698 5.97 24.26 4.78
CA ASP A 698 5.90 25.71 4.63
C ASP A 698 6.42 26.15 3.26
N GLY A 699 5.91 27.27 2.74
CA GLY A 699 6.30 27.80 1.43
C GLY A 699 5.80 26.98 0.24
N VAL A 700 6.48 27.08 -0.90
CA VAL A 700 6.12 26.34 -2.13
C VAL A 700 6.45 24.86 -1.96
N TRP A 701 5.52 23.99 -2.35
CA TRP A 701 5.61 22.56 -2.13
C TRP A 701 5.09 21.75 -3.31
N ASN A 702 5.79 20.67 -3.66
CA ASN A 702 5.35 19.67 -4.62
C ASN A 702 5.04 18.33 -3.89
N GLU A 703 3.83 17.81 -4.05
CA GLU A 703 3.37 16.54 -3.47
C GLU A 703 3.21 15.47 -4.54
N LEU A 704 3.70 14.26 -4.25
CA LEU A 704 3.39 13.10 -5.07
C LEU A 704 1.98 12.60 -4.79
N HIS A 705 1.30 12.16 -5.85
CA HIS A 705 0.07 11.39 -5.70
C HIS A 705 0.37 10.02 -5.06
N TYR A 706 -0.58 9.45 -4.32
CA TYR A 706 -0.38 8.13 -3.70
C TYR A 706 -0.26 7.01 -4.73
N GLN A 707 -0.75 7.21 -5.97
CA GLN A 707 -0.57 6.30 -7.10
C GLN A 707 0.63 6.66 -7.99
N PHE A 708 1.56 7.51 -7.52
CA PHE A 708 2.77 7.85 -8.28
C PHE A 708 3.57 6.57 -8.58
N ARG A 709 3.74 6.25 -9.87
CA ARG A 709 4.48 5.09 -10.41
C ARG A 709 5.03 5.42 -11.78
N ASP A 710 5.85 4.55 -12.35
CA ASP A 710 6.54 4.77 -13.64
C ASP A 710 5.66 5.28 -14.77
N PHE A 711 4.44 4.74 -14.88
CA PHE A 711 3.47 5.05 -15.93
C PHE A 711 2.32 5.97 -15.47
N CYS A 712 2.43 6.56 -14.27
CA CYS A 712 1.47 7.53 -13.77
C CYS A 712 2.17 8.46 -12.79
N GLN A 713 2.70 9.57 -13.29
CA GLN A 713 3.45 10.52 -12.48
C GLN A 713 2.61 11.77 -12.29
N VAL A 714 1.92 11.85 -11.15
CA VAL A 714 1.07 12.99 -10.78
C VAL A 714 1.70 13.77 -9.63
N ILE A 715 1.89 15.07 -9.83
CA ILE A 715 2.45 16.00 -8.85
C ILE A 715 1.45 17.14 -8.59
N LYS A 716 1.23 17.46 -7.32
CA LYS A 716 0.44 18.61 -6.87
C LYS A 716 1.37 19.70 -6.34
N LYS A 717 1.42 20.86 -6.99
CA LYS A 717 2.28 21.99 -6.62
C LYS A 717 1.45 23.12 -6.04
N GLY A 718 1.80 23.64 -4.87
CA GLY A 718 1.13 24.81 -4.30
C GLY A 718 1.88 25.40 -3.12
N GLN A 719 1.18 26.09 -2.22
CA GLN A 719 1.78 26.71 -1.04
C GLN A 719 1.24 26.08 0.25
N TYR A 720 2.14 25.96 1.22
CA TYR A 720 1.84 25.66 2.61
C TYR A 720 2.15 26.87 3.50
N GLN A 721 1.41 26.99 4.60
CA GLN A 721 1.72 27.87 5.72
C GLN A 721 1.45 27.10 7.01
N ASP A 722 2.49 26.87 7.82
CA ASP A 722 2.41 26.13 9.09
C ASP A 722 1.73 24.75 8.97
N GLY A 723 1.98 24.04 7.87
CA GLY A 723 1.40 22.72 7.59
C GLY A 723 -0.02 22.76 6.99
N ILE A 724 -0.59 23.96 6.77
CA ILE A 724 -1.91 24.15 6.17
C ILE A 724 -1.77 24.57 4.70
N LYS A 725 -2.53 23.95 3.79
CA LYS A 725 -2.53 24.31 2.37
C LYS A 725 -3.13 25.69 2.15
N GLN A 726 -2.47 26.52 1.36
CA GLN A 726 -2.90 27.89 1.04
C GLN A 726 -2.77 28.17 -0.46
N GLY A 727 -3.52 29.17 -0.92
CA GLY A 727 -3.33 29.77 -2.24
C GLY A 727 -3.62 28.82 -3.40
N LYS A 728 -3.02 29.10 -4.55
CA LYS A 728 -3.21 28.34 -5.78
C LYS A 728 -2.41 27.04 -5.74
N TRP A 729 -3.05 25.96 -6.17
CA TRP A 729 -2.48 24.63 -6.31
C TRP A 729 -2.70 24.14 -7.74
N ASP A 730 -1.65 23.64 -8.37
CA ASP A 730 -1.66 23.08 -9.72
C ASP A 730 -1.45 21.57 -9.63
N ILE A 731 -2.17 20.81 -10.46
CA ILE A 731 -1.97 19.36 -10.63
C ILE A 731 -1.35 19.16 -11.99
N THR A 732 -0.19 18.51 -12.00
CA THR A 732 0.57 18.21 -13.22
C THR A 732 0.73 16.71 -13.37
N PHE A 733 0.80 16.25 -14.61
CA PHE A 733 0.88 14.85 -14.97
C PHE A 733 1.84 14.64 -16.14
N ARG A 734 2.54 13.52 -16.12
CA ARG A 734 3.16 12.93 -17.30
C ARG A 734 3.00 11.42 -17.25
N GLU A 735 2.94 10.80 -18.41
CA GLU A 735 2.78 9.36 -18.52
C GLU A 735 4.13 8.66 -18.37
N PHE A 736 5.16 9.19 -19.03
CA PHE A 736 6.52 8.67 -18.98
C PHE A 736 7.50 9.72 -18.43
N TYR A 737 8.59 9.25 -17.83
CA TYR A 737 9.60 10.06 -17.17
C TYR A 737 10.36 11.04 -18.10
N ASP A 738 10.42 10.74 -19.39
CA ASP A 738 11.04 11.53 -20.45
C ASP A 738 10.09 12.59 -21.03
N GLN A 739 8.81 12.56 -20.65
CA GLN A 739 7.85 13.59 -21.02
C GLN A 739 7.93 14.80 -20.06
N GLU A 740 7.57 15.96 -20.58
CA GLU A 740 7.32 17.13 -19.76
C GLU A 740 6.02 16.98 -18.96
N PHE A 741 6.00 17.57 -17.76
CA PHE A 741 4.78 17.63 -16.95
C PHE A 741 3.76 18.58 -17.59
N VAL A 742 2.59 18.06 -17.92
CA VAL A 742 1.45 18.86 -18.40
C VAL A 742 0.54 19.18 -17.24
N LYS A 743 0.11 20.44 -17.13
CA LYS A 743 -0.90 20.83 -16.14
C LYS A 743 -2.26 20.27 -16.53
N ILE A 744 -2.80 19.39 -15.68
CA ILE A 744 -4.11 18.73 -15.89
C ILE A 744 -5.18 19.19 -14.91
N GLY A 745 -4.82 19.92 -13.85
CA GLY A 745 -5.81 20.41 -12.90
C GLY A 745 -5.26 21.36 -11.84
N GLY A 746 -5.99 21.49 -10.73
CA GLY A 746 -5.68 22.44 -9.67
C GLY A 746 -6.85 23.34 -9.25
N GLY A 747 -6.61 24.20 -8.28
CA GLY A 747 -7.58 25.18 -7.77
C GLY A 747 -6.98 26.01 -6.63
N LYS A 748 -7.82 26.56 -5.74
CA LYS A 748 -7.35 27.38 -4.61
C LYS A 748 -7.72 26.77 -3.25
N TYR A 749 -6.78 26.78 -2.32
CA TYR A 749 -7.03 26.53 -0.91
C TYR A 749 -7.10 27.85 -0.13
N ASP A 750 -7.97 27.90 0.87
CA ASP A 750 -8.05 28.92 1.90
C ASP A 750 -8.11 28.22 3.26
N ASN A 751 -7.06 28.37 4.06
CA ASN A 751 -6.91 27.71 5.35
C ASN A 751 -7.12 26.18 5.31
N GLY A 752 -6.53 25.53 4.30
CA GLY A 752 -6.62 24.07 4.10
C GLY A 752 -7.92 23.60 3.45
N ILE A 753 -8.86 24.51 3.19
CA ILE A 753 -10.17 24.21 2.62
C ILE A 753 -10.18 24.60 1.13
N LYS A 754 -10.68 23.72 0.26
CA LYS A 754 -10.83 24.04 -1.16
C LYS A 754 -11.89 25.13 -1.36
N VAL A 755 -11.56 26.13 -2.17
CA VAL A 755 -12.44 27.25 -2.54
C VAL A 755 -12.32 27.60 -4.03
N GLY A 756 -13.39 28.13 -4.61
CA GLY A 756 -13.46 28.57 -6.01
C GLY A 756 -13.43 27.42 -7.02
N ASN A 757 -13.08 27.72 -8.26
CA ASN A 757 -13.00 26.72 -9.32
C ASN A 757 -11.84 25.75 -9.09
N TRP A 758 -12.14 24.45 -9.18
CA TRP A 758 -11.19 23.36 -9.04
C TRP A 758 -11.32 22.38 -10.20
N ILE A 759 -10.19 21.79 -10.54
CA ILE A 759 -10.07 20.62 -11.41
C ILE A 759 -9.43 19.51 -10.60
N ASP A 760 -10.23 18.54 -10.18
CA ASP A 760 -9.79 17.36 -9.44
C ASP A 760 -9.41 16.22 -10.38
N ILE A 761 -8.53 15.34 -9.91
CA ILE A 761 -8.24 14.05 -10.56
C ILE A 761 -9.05 12.95 -9.88
N ASP A 762 -9.42 11.93 -10.65
CA ASP A 762 -10.07 10.72 -10.13
C ASP A 762 -9.17 9.97 -9.13
N GLN A 763 -9.76 9.26 -8.17
CA GLN A 763 -8.98 8.45 -7.22
C GLN A 763 -8.28 7.27 -7.91
N GLN A 764 -8.80 6.80 -9.04
CA GLN A 764 -8.17 5.74 -9.82
C GLN A 764 -7.36 6.31 -10.99
N PHE A 765 -6.93 7.58 -10.89
CA PHE A 765 -6.17 8.24 -11.94
C PHE A 765 -4.88 7.47 -12.27
N CYS A 766 -4.87 6.83 -13.42
CA CYS A 766 -3.74 6.04 -13.93
C CYS A 766 -3.66 6.13 -15.45
N ARG A 767 -2.65 5.47 -16.05
CA ARG A 767 -2.43 5.46 -17.50
C ARG A 767 -3.71 5.22 -18.30
N SER A 768 -4.47 4.20 -17.93
CA SER A 768 -5.70 3.78 -18.60
C SER A 768 -6.98 4.46 -18.07
N ARG A 769 -6.89 5.37 -17.09
CA ARG A 769 -8.05 6.06 -16.52
C ARG A 769 -7.68 7.49 -16.13
N GLN A 770 -7.62 8.37 -17.13
CA GLN A 770 -7.20 9.76 -16.96
C GLN A 770 -8.42 10.70 -16.86
N ILE A 771 -9.22 10.49 -15.81
CA ILE A 771 -10.45 11.27 -15.55
C ILE A 771 -10.15 12.45 -14.63
N ILE A 772 -10.66 13.63 -15.02
CA ILE A 772 -10.68 14.84 -14.19
C ILE A 772 -12.10 15.37 -14.01
N GLN A 773 -12.33 16.16 -12.95
CA GLN A 773 -13.61 16.75 -12.63
C GLN A 773 -13.45 18.25 -12.39
N LYS A 774 -14.13 19.09 -13.17
CA LYS A 774 -14.18 20.54 -12.94
C LYS A 774 -15.41 20.89 -12.11
N ALA A 775 -15.25 21.56 -10.98
CA ALA A 775 -16.35 22.00 -10.13
C ALA A 775 -15.96 23.26 -9.34
N GLU A 776 -16.96 24.03 -8.89
CA GLU A 776 -16.76 25.11 -7.93
C GLU A 776 -16.83 24.57 -6.50
N TYR A 777 -16.00 25.12 -5.61
CA TYR A 777 -15.97 24.78 -4.20
C TYR A 777 -16.30 25.99 -3.32
N ILE A 778 -17.20 25.79 -2.34
CA ILE A 778 -17.43 26.74 -1.25
C ILE A 778 -17.27 26.01 0.08
N LYS A 779 -16.35 26.49 0.92
CA LYS A 779 -16.03 25.90 2.23
C LYS A 779 -15.74 24.39 2.14
N GLY A 780 -15.08 23.95 1.07
CA GLY A 780 -14.70 22.55 0.87
C GLY A 780 -15.79 21.66 0.28
N LEU A 781 -17.00 22.17 0.07
CA LEU A 781 -18.10 21.48 -0.59
C LEU A 781 -18.13 21.84 -2.07
N ARG A 782 -18.32 20.85 -2.94
CA ARG A 782 -18.56 21.07 -4.37
C ARG A 782 -19.95 21.67 -4.54
N ILE A 783 -20.12 22.72 -5.32
CA ILE A 783 -21.42 23.32 -5.55
C ILE A 783 -21.61 23.63 -7.04
N GLY A 784 -22.85 23.69 -7.49
CA GLY A 784 -23.16 24.09 -8.86
C GLY A 784 -22.72 23.05 -9.90
N ASN A 785 -22.40 23.50 -11.11
CA ASN A 785 -22.13 22.59 -12.23
C ASN A 785 -20.81 21.84 -12.05
N CYS A 786 -20.81 20.57 -12.45
CA CYS A 786 -19.65 19.69 -12.48
C CYS A 786 -19.48 19.15 -13.90
N GLU A 787 -18.29 19.29 -14.47
CA GLU A 787 -17.90 18.67 -15.74
C GLU A 787 -16.96 17.50 -15.45
N ILE A 788 -17.18 16.36 -16.09
CA ILE A 788 -16.29 15.20 -16.02
C ILE A 788 -15.62 15.05 -17.37
N LEU A 789 -14.29 15.10 -17.37
CA LEU A 789 -13.49 15.05 -18.59
C LEU A 789 -12.56 13.84 -18.56
N TYR A 790 -12.33 13.26 -19.73
CA TYR A 790 -11.41 12.16 -19.93
C TYR A 790 -10.36 12.55 -20.96
N ARG A 791 -9.09 12.30 -20.66
CA ARG A 791 -7.99 12.53 -21.60
C ARG A 791 -7.87 11.36 -22.56
N ASN A 792 -8.12 11.61 -23.84
CA ASN A 792 -7.87 10.64 -24.89
C ASN A 792 -6.35 10.52 -25.12
N HIS A 793 -5.78 9.34 -24.95
CA HIS A 793 -4.33 9.13 -25.08
C HIS A 793 -3.82 9.44 -26.51
N LYS A 794 -4.65 9.27 -27.54
CA LYS A 794 -4.26 9.50 -28.95
C LYS A 794 -4.17 10.99 -29.27
N THR A 795 -5.13 11.77 -28.80
CA THR A 795 -5.19 13.21 -29.09
C THR A 795 -4.54 14.08 -28.02
N ASN A 796 -4.30 13.52 -26.82
CA ASN A 796 -3.84 14.26 -25.64
C ASN A 796 -4.84 15.37 -25.20
N GLU A 797 -6.07 15.33 -25.67
CA GLU A 797 -7.11 16.32 -25.34
C GLU A 797 -8.09 15.77 -24.31
N PHE A 798 -8.56 16.65 -23.43
CA PHE A 798 -9.64 16.34 -22.49
C PHE A 798 -10.99 16.53 -23.18
N GLN A 799 -11.73 15.44 -23.32
CA GLN A 799 -13.08 15.43 -23.86
C GLN A 799 -14.07 15.33 -22.72
N GLN A 800 -15.17 16.09 -22.81
CA GLN A 800 -16.24 15.98 -21.84
C GLN A 800 -16.98 14.67 -22.02
N ILE A 801 -16.95 13.84 -20.98
CA ILE A 801 -17.59 12.52 -20.94
C ILE A 801 -18.76 12.45 -19.95
N GLY A 802 -18.93 13.51 -19.16
CA GLY A 802 -20.00 13.59 -18.19
C GLY A 802 -20.20 14.99 -17.65
N HIS A 803 -21.35 15.20 -17.03
CA HIS A 803 -21.70 16.43 -16.35
C HIS A 803 -22.78 16.18 -15.30
N GLY A 804 -22.97 17.13 -14.41
CA GLY A 804 -24.06 17.14 -13.46
C GLY A 804 -24.03 18.38 -12.58
N LYS A 805 -24.86 18.41 -11.55
CA LYS A 805 -24.92 19.53 -10.60
C LYS A 805 -24.81 19.06 -9.16
N TYR A 806 -24.11 19.83 -8.34
CA TYR A 806 -24.11 19.72 -6.89
C TYR A 806 -25.05 20.77 -6.29
N ASP A 807 -25.79 20.38 -5.26
CA ASP A 807 -26.58 21.29 -4.44
C ASP A 807 -25.69 22.17 -3.54
N THR A 808 -26.30 23.04 -2.74
CA THR A 808 -25.59 23.93 -1.80
C THR A 808 -24.95 23.21 -0.61
N PHE A 809 -25.25 21.93 -0.41
CA PHE A 809 -24.72 21.08 0.66
C PHE A 809 -23.62 20.13 0.18
N GLY A 810 -23.27 20.16 -1.12
CA GLY A 810 -22.26 19.27 -1.68
C GLY A 810 -22.78 17.93 -2.17
N ASN A 811 -24.09 17.72 -2.23
CA ASN A 811 -24.66 16.49 -2.73
C ASN A 811 -24.94 16.59 -4.24
N LYS A 812 -24.79 15.48 -4.96
CA LYS A 812 -25.20 15.41 -6.37
C LYS A 812 -26.73 15.62 -6.47
N ASP A 813 -27.16 16.44 -7.42
CA ASP A 813 -28.57 16.77 -7.64
C ASP A 813 -28.85 16.98 -9.14
N GLY A 814 -30.09 16.71 -9.56
CA GLY A 814 -30.52 16.83 -10.95
C GLY A 814 -30.02 15.72 -11.86
N GLN A 815 -30.02 15.97 -13.18
CA GLN A 815 -29.54 15.01 -14.18
C GLN A 815 -28.01 14.89 -14.13
N TRP A 816 -27.52 13.66 -14.22
CA TRP A 816 -26.10 13.33 -14.22
C TRP A 816 -25.78 12.38 -15.36
N GLN A 817 -24.64 12.64 -15.98
CA GLN A 817 -23.93 11.74 -16.86
C GLN A 817 -22.53 11.55 -16.29
N GLU A 818 -22.13 10.31 -16.03
CA GLU A 818 -20.83 10.01 -15.40
C GLU A 818 -20.20 8.72 -15.93
N PRO A 819 -18.87 8.59 -15.86
CA PRO A 819 -18.19 7.34 -16.18
C PRO A 819 -18.65 6.22 -15.22
N HIS A 820 -18.93 5.05 -15.78
CA HIS A 820 -19.20 3.85 -15.02
C HIS A 820 -17.98 3.42 -14.18
N GLN A 821 -18.18 2.59 -13.16
CA GLN A 821 -17.08 2.08 -12.33
C GLN A 821 -16.03 1.31 -13.15
N ASN A 822 -16.46 0.63 -14.22
CA ASN A 822 -15.59 -0.09 -15.15
C ASN A 822 -15.05 0.80 -16.29
N PHE A 823 -15.17 2.13 -16.18
CA PHE A 823 -14.60 3.04 -17.17
C PHE A 823 -13.07 2.97 -17.12
N TRP A 824 -12.48 2.65 -18.27
CA TRP A 824 -11.05 2.70 -18.57
C TRP A 824 -10.88 2.85 -20.08
N GLU A 825 -9.65 3.05 -20.54
CA GLU A 825 -9.31 3.40 -21.91
C GLU A 825 -9.97 2.52 -22.98
N TYR A 826 -10.05 1.21 -22.73
CA TYR A 826 -10.62 0.24 -23.66
C TYR A 826 -12.09 -0.09 -23.42
N PHE A 827 -12.70 0.45 -22.37
CA PHE A 827 -14.12 0.23 -22.06
C PHE A 827 -14.70 1.52 -21.51
N GLN A 828 -15.09 2.37 -22.44
CA GLN A 828 -15.62 3.70 -22.16
C GLN A 828 -17.13 3.60 -21.93
N LEU A 829 -17.50 3.18 -20.72
CA LEU A 829 -18.90 3.08 -20.33
C LEU A 829 -19.36 4.32 -19.56
N TYR A 830 -20.52 4.83 -19.94
CA TYR A 830 -21.17 5.98 -19.34
C TYR A 830 -22.46 5.54 -18.68
N GLN A 831 -22.82 6.17 -17.57
CA GLN A 831 -24.11 6.00 -16.92
C GLN A 831 -24.80 7.35 -16.78
N PHE A 832 -26.11 7.34 -17.02
CA PHE A 832 -26.96 8.54 -17.09
C PHE A 832 -28.15 8.32 -16.17
N GLY A 833 -28.58 9.35 -15.45
CA GLY A 833 -29.79 9.30 -14.64
C GLY A 833 -29.87 10.49 -13.69
N GLN A 834 -30.85 10.46 -12.78
CA GLN A 834 -31.06 11.57 -11.86
C GLN A 834 -30.48 11.29 -10.48
N TYR A 835 -29.91 12.32 -9.86
CA TYR A 835 -29.66 12.37 -8.43
C TYR A 835 -30.64 13.32 -7.74
N LYS A 836 -30.95 13.03 -6.47
CA LYS A 836 -31.63 13.94 -5.54
C LYS A 836 -30.96 13.84 -4.18
N ASN A 837 -30.42 14.94 -3.66
CA ASN A 837 -29.69 14.97 -2.39
C ASN A 837 -28.57 13.89 -2.27
N GLY A 838 -27.89 13.58 -3.38
CA GLY A 838 -26.79 12.60 -3.42
C GLY A 838 -27.24 11.15 -3.63
N ILE A 839 -28.54 10.92 -3.85
CA ILE A 839 -29.17 9.61 -4.04
C ILE A 839 -29.51 9.41 -5.50
N LYS A 840 -29.13 8.29 -6.11
CA LYS A 840 -29.58 7.94 -7.46
C LYS A 840 -31.10 7.71 -7.42
N GLN A 841 -31.86 8.30 -8.33
CA GLN A 841 -33.32 8.12 -8.41
C GLN A 841 -33.75 7.99 -9.87
N GLY A 842 -34.88 7.33 -10.10
CA GLY A 842 -35.49 7.22 -11.43
C GLY A 842 -34.73 6.29 -12.37
N LEU A 843 -34.96 6.45 -13.67
CA LEU A 843 -34.31 5.65 -14.70
C LEU A 843 -32.82 5.98 -14.78
N TRP A 844 -31.99 4.95 -14.72
CA TRP A 844 -30.57 5.00 -14.98
C TRP A 844 -30.21 4.10 -16.15
N GLN A 845 -29.48 4.64 -17.12
CA GLN A 845 -29.07 3.93 -18.34
C GLN A 845 -27.55 3.85 -18.39
N ILE A 846 -27.02 2.82 -19.03
CA ILE A 846 -25.60 2.62 -19.28
C ILE A 846 -25.39 2.49 -20.78
N SER A 847 -24.51 3.31 -21.34
CA SER A 847 -24.22 3.37 -22.77
C SER A 847 -22.73 3.26 -23.04
N LYS A 848 -22.39 2.78 -24.24
CA LYS A 848 -21.03 2.88 -24.81
C LYS A 848 -20.78 4.22 -25.50
N ASP A 849 -21.83 4.96 -25.80
CA ASP A 849 -21.75 6.27 -26.45
C ASP A 849 -21.96 7.39 -25.43
N VAL A 850 -21.07 8.39 -25.46
CA VAL A 850 -21.15 9.60 -24.64
C VAL A 850 -22.42 10.38 -24.96
N GLN A 851 -22.83 10.44 -26.23
CA GLN A 851 -23.88 11.38 -26.63
C GLN A 851 -25.28 10.86 -26.32
N CYS A 852 -25.48 9.55 -26.11
CA CYS A 852 -26.76 8.92 -25.73
C CYS A 852 -27.99 9.40 -26.53
N GLN A 853 -27.78 9.97 -27.73
CA GLN A 853 -28.86 10.46 -28.58
C GLN A 853 -29.57 9.31 -29.31
N ASN A 854 -28.89 8.17 -29.45
CA ASN A 854 -29.44 6.96 -30.04
C ASN A 854 -29.74 5.94 -28.94
N GLU A 855 -31.02 5.57 -28.80
CA GLU A 855 -31.47 4.54 -27.86
C GLU A 855 -30.77 3.18 -28.11
N ASP A 856 -30.31 2.94 -29.33
CA ASP A 856 -29.61 1.71 -29.76
C ASP A 856 -28.26 1.47 -29.05
N HIS A 857 -27.71 2.46 -28.34
CA HIS A 857 -26.43 2.32 -27.63
C HIS A 857 -26.59 2.05 -26.12
N ILE A 858 -27.82 1.99 -25.61
CA ILE A 858 -28.08 1.62 -24.22
C ILE A 858 -27.91 0.11 -24.07
N ILE A 859 -26.88 -0.29 -23.34
CA ILE A 859 -26.53 -1.71 -23.15
C ILE A 859 -27.03 -2.27 -21.82
N ALA A 860 -27.27 -1.40 -20.84
CA ALA A 860 -27.68 -1.78 -19.49
C ALA A 860 -28.40 -0.62 -18.80
N GLY A 861 -29.03 -0.88 -17.65
CA GLY A 861 -29.79 0.14 -16.91
C GLY A 861 -31.00 -0.39 -16.15
N GLY A 862 -31.69 0.47 -15.43
CA GLY A 862 -32.93 0.16 -14.72
C GLY A 862 -33.37 1.32 -13.83
N ILE A 863 -34.35 1.11 -12.96
CA ILE A 863 -34.95 2.19 -12.15
C ILE A 863 -34.46 2.14 -10.71
N TYR A 864 -33.90 3.23 -10.20
CA TYR A 864 -33.70 3.42 -8.77
C TYR A 864 -34.96 4.01 -8.12
N ASP A 865 -35.32 3.55 -6.93
CA ASP A 865 -36.37 4.17 -6.13
C ASP A 865 -35.89 5.48 -5.47
N ASP A 866 -36.74 6.09 -4.66
CA ASP A 866 -36.45 7.34 -3.94
C ASP A 866 -35.37 7.18 -2.85
N GLN A 867 -35.09 5.94 -2.43
CA GLN A 867 -34.00 5.59 -1.53
C GLN A 867 -32.73 5.15 -2.28
N GLY A 868 -32.69 5.27 -3.61
CA GLY A 868 -31.53 4.87 -4.40
C GLY A 868 -31.25 3.37 -4.42
N LYS A 869 -32.28 2.57 -4.18
CA LYS A 869 -32.24 1.12 -4.34
C LYS A 869 -32.68 0.74 -5.74
N LYS A 870 -32.01 -0.22 -6.35
CA LYS A 870 -32.46 -0.80 -7.63
C LYS A 870 -33.85 -1.41 -7.45
N ASN A 871 -34.75 -1.14 -8.39
CA ASN A 871 -36.14 -1.57 -8.37
C ASN A 871 -36.65 -1.82 -9.80
N LYS A 872 -37.63 -2.73 -9.94
CA LYS A 872 -38.20 -3.17 -11.23
C LYS A 872 -37.15 -3.80 -12.15
N LYS A 873 -37.43 -3.83 -13.46
CA LYS A 873 -36.53 -4.37 -14.48
C LYS A 873 -35.19 -3.68 -14.49
N TRP A 874 -34.15 -4.49 -14.63
CA TRP A 874 -32.76 -4.08 -14.62
C TRP A 874 -31.94 -4.96 -15.53
N ILE A 875 -30.98 -4.34 -16.21
CA ILE A 875 -29.93 -5.00 -16.97
C ILE A 875 -28.61 -4.60 -16.30
N ASP A 876 -27.95 -5.55 -15.65
CA ASP A 876 -26.65 -5.37 -15.00
C ASP A 876 -25.52 -5.75 -15.94
N LEU A 877 -24.40 -5.03 -15.83
CA LEU A 877 -23.13 -5.44 -16.42
C LEU A 877 -22.35 -6.27 -15.42
N SER A 878 -22.04 -7.52 -15.78
CA SER A 878 -21.16 -8.36 -14.99
C SER A 878 -19.71 -7.85 -15.06
N TRP A 879 -18.91 -8.17 -14.05
CA TRP A 879 -17.52 -7.71 -13.92
C TRP A 879 -16.57 -8.24 -15.01
N ASN A 880 -17.00 -9.18 -15.85
CA ASN A 880 -16.16 -9.82 -16.87
C ASN A 880 -16.33 -9.14 -18.24
N CYS A 881 -16.03 -7.85 -18.31
CA CYS A 881 -16.00 -7.11 -19.56
C CYS A 881 -14.60 -7.24 -20.18
N LEU A 882 -14.44 -8.16 -21.14
CA LEU A 882 -13.26 -8.24 -21.99
C LEU A 882 -13.40 -7.26 -23.17
N LEU A 883 -12.27 -6.93 -23.80
CA LEU A 883 -12.10 -5.88 -24.83
C LEU A 883 -13.17 -5.85 -25.95
N SER A 884 -13.85 -6.95 -26.25
CA SER A 884 -14.93 -7.03 -27.26
C SER A 884 -16.23 -7.69 -26.77
N SER A 885 -16.32 -8.09 -25.51
CA SER A 885 -17.48 -8.81 -24.98
C SER A 885 -17.79 -8.49 -23.53
N TYR A 886 -19.07 -8.37 -23.21
CA TYR A 886 -19.55 -8.16 -21.86
C TYR A 886 -20.73 -9.06 -21.58
N THR A 887 -20.88 -9.44 -20.32
CA THR A 887 -22.03 -10.21 -19.88
C THR A 887 -23.08 -9.26 -19.32
N LEU A 888 -24.29 -9.39 -19.83
CA LEU A 888 -25.49 -8.72 -19.37
C LEU A 888 -26.31 -9.69 -18.52
N GLU A 889 -26.80 -9.18 -17.41
CA GLU A 889 -27.70 -9.89 -16.51
C GLU A 889 -29.02 -9.14 -16.48
N GLU A 890 -30.05 -9.66 -17.15
CA GLU A 890 -31.37 -9.04 -17.24
C GLU A 890 -32.35 -9.71 -16.29
N GLY A 891 -33.00 -8.95 -15.43
CA GLY A 891 -34.02 -9.47 -14.51
C GLY A 891 -34.72 -8.34 -13.77
N GLU A 892 -35.33 -8.65 -12.63
CA GLU A 892 -36.00 -7.66 -11.79
C GLU A 892 -35.35 -7.52 -10.43
N TYR A 893 -35.30 -6.29 -9.93
CA TYR A 893 -34.99 -5.97 -8.54
C TYR A 893 -36.25 -5.60 -7.77
N CYS A 894 -36.30 -5.97 -6.49
CA CYS A 894 -37.21 -5.38 -5.51
C CYS A 894 -36.39 -4.98 -4.27
N LYS A 895 -36.23 -3.67 -4.05
CA LYS A 895 -35.43 -3.10 -2.96
C LYS A 895 -34.00 -3.67 -2.90
N GLU A 896 -33.26 -3.54 -4.00
CA GLU A 896 -31.89 -4.07 -4.22
C GLU A 896 -31.74 -5.59 -4.26
N LYS A 897 -32.81 -6.36 -4.05
CA LYS A 897 -32.76 -7.82 -4.14
C LYS A 897 -33.20 -8.30 -5.52
N ARG A 898 -32.40 -9.15 -6.15
CA ARG A 898 -32.76 -9.85 -7.39
C ARG A 898 -33.99 -10.72 -7.14
N ILE A 899 -35.01 -10.61 -7.98
CA ILE A 899 -36.22 -11.44 -7.92
C ILE A 899 -36.57 -11.94 -9.31
N GLY A 900 -37.34 -13.02 -9.38
CA GLY A 900 -37.78 -13.61 -10.64
C GLY A 900 -36.64 -14.24 -11.43
N GLU A 901 -36.87 -14.47 -12.72
CA GLU A 901 -35.86 -14.99 -13.63
C GLU A 901 -34.83 -13.91 -13.99
N TRP A 902 -33.56 -14.27 -13.90
CA TRP A 902 -32.43 -13.49 -14.35
C TRP A 902 -31.74 -14.21 -15.50
N ILE A 903 -31.66 -13.54 -16.64
CA ILE A 903 -31.14 -14.08 -17.89
C ILE A 903 -29.71 -13.56 -18.07
N LEU A 904 -28.76 -14.48 -18.21
CA LEU A 904 -27.36 -14.19 -18.46
C LEU A 904 -27.10 -14.21 -19.97
N LYS A 905 -26.78 -13.05 -20.55
CA LYS A 905 -26.50 -12.87 -21.97
C LYS A 905 -25.04 -12.47 -22.15
N LEU A 906 -24.32 -13.12 -23.05
CA LEU A 906 -23.00 -12.68 -23.50
C LEU A 906 -23.16 -11.88 -24.78
N GLN A 907 -22.85 -10.60 -24.72
CA GLN A 907 -22.72 -9.78 -25.92
C GLN A 907 -21.28 -9.93 -26.44
N VAL A 908 -21.11 -10.39 -27.68
CA VAL A 908 -19.82 -10.39 -28.39
C VAL A 908 -20.03 -9.62 -29.68
N TYR A 909 -19.42 -8.44 -29.80
CA TYR A 909 -19.74 -7.49 -30.88
C TYR A 909 -21.26 -7.16 -30.91
N ASP A 910 -21.92 -7.37 -32.04
CA ASP A 910 -23.35 -7.10 -32.24
C ASP A 910 -24.22 -8.35 -31.98
N GLU A 911 -23.62 -9.50 -31.67
CA GLU A 911 -24.34 -10.73 -31.35
C GLU A 911 -24.57 -10.87 -29.83
N THR A 912 -25.83 -10.97 -29.43
CA THR A 912 -26.24 -11.37 -28.08
C THR A 912 -26.48 -12.88 -28.04
N LYS A 913 -25.73 -13.62 -27.20
CA LYS A 913 -25.95 -15.05 -26.98
C LYS A 913 -26.46 -15.28 -25.57
N LEU A 914 -27.57 -15.98 -25.44
CA LEU A 914 -28.05 -16.48 -24.15
C LEU A 914 -27.04 -17.54 -23.65
N ILE A 915 -26.44 -17.30 -22.49
CA ILE A 915 -25.45 -18.20 -21.89
C ILE A 915 -25.92 -18.77 -20.54
N GLY A 916 -27.11 -18.43 -20.06
CA GLY A 916 -27.67 -19.05 -18.87
C GLY A 916 -28.88 -18.29 -18.34
N SER A 917 -29.55 -18.88 -17.36
CA SER A 917 -30.53 -18.18 -16.53
C SER A 917 -30.51 -18.73 -15.11
N CYS A 918 -31.00 -17.92 -14.17
CA CYS A 918 -31.09 -18.25 -12.76
C CYS A 918 -32.33 -17.58 -12.19
N ILE A 919 -33.14 -18.31 -11.43
CA ILE A 919 -34.35 -17.77 -10.81
C ILE A 919 -34.02 -17.38 -9.37
N TYR A 920 -34.50 -16.22 -8.93
CA TYR A 920 -34.36 -15.71 -7.58
C TYR A 920 -35.74 -15.58 -6.93
N ASN A 921 -35.90 -16.05 -5.70
CA ASN A 921 -37.13 -15.84 -4.95
C ASN A 921 -37.22 -14.40 -4.42
N LYS A 922 -38.37 -14.04 -3.83
CA LYS A 922 -38.66 -12.72 -3.26
C LYS A 922 -37.64 -12.22 -2.21
N ASN A 923 -36.82 -13.10 -1.65
CA ASN A 923 -35.82 -12.76 -0.64
C ASN A 923 -34.43 -12.48 -1.23
N GLY A 924 -34.25 -12.64 -2.55
CA GLY A 924 -32.95 -12.51 -3.21
C GLY A 924 -32.13 -13.81 -3.24
N LEU A 925 -32.72 -14.94 -2.86
CA LEU A 925 -32.03 -16.23 -2.84
C LEU A 925 -32.29 -16.98 -4.15
N LYS A 926 -31.26 -17.63 -4.69
CA LYS A 926 -31.38 -18.51 -5.86
C LYS A 926 -32.41 -19.62 -5.57
N ASP A 927 -33.36 -19.81 -6.46
CA ASP A 927 -34.47 -20.76 -6.36
C ASP A 927 -34.46 -21.67 -7.60
N GLY A 928 -34.08 -22.95 -7.44
CA GLY A 928 -33.98 -23.92 -8.54
C GLY A 928 -32.57 -24.12 -9.15
N TYR A 929 -32.52 -24.82 -10.30
CA TYR A 929 -31.29 -25.10 -11.04
C TYR A 929 -30.82 -23.85 -11.79
N CYS A 930 -29.82 -23.16 -11.26
CA CYS A 930 -29.15 -22.11 -12.01
C CYS A 930 -28.18 -22.75 -13.01
N VAL A 931 -28.39 -22.48 -14.29
CA VAL A 931 -27.41 -22.84 -15.34
C VAL A 931 -26.34 -21.75 -15.32
N ASP A 932 -25.48 -21.79 -14.30
CA ASP A 932 -24.20 -21.08 -14.33
C ASP A 932 -23.33 -21.86 -15.34
N LEU A 933 -23.31 -21.44 -16.62
CA LEU A 933 -22.32 -21.99 -17.54
C LEU A 933 -20.94 -21.71 -16.95
N ASP A 934 -20.21 -22.79 -16.68
CA ASP A 934 -18.85 -22.72 -16.20
C ASP A 934 -18.03 -21.89 -17.19
N ILE A 935 -17.47 -20.78 -16.72
CA ILE A 935 -16.74 -19.83 -17.55
C ILE A 935 -15.52 -20.48 -18.21
N ASP A 936 -14.98 -21.52 -17.57
CA ASP A 936 -13.91 -22.35 -18.13
C ASP A 936 -14.32 -23.03 -19.45
N PHE A 937 -15.62 -23.29 -19.66
CA PHE A 937 -16.15 -23.83 -20.92
C PHE A 937 -15.99 -22.85 -22.10
N PHE A 938 -16.14 -21.55 -21.86
CA PHE A 938 -16.05 -20.52 -22.90
C PHE A 938 -14.60 -20.15 -23.25
N PHE A 939 -13.73 -20.05 -22.24
CA PHE A 939 -12.31 -19.75 -22.45
C PHE A 939 -11.57 -20.89 -23.17
N ASN A 940 -11.88 -22.15 -22.83
CA ASN A 940 -11.30 -23.30 -23.52
C ASN A 940 -11.69 -23.33 -25.01
N LYS A 941 -12.91 -22.91 -25.38
CA LYS A 941 -13.36 -22.89 -26.78
C LYS A 941 -12.83 -21.69 -27.59
N CYS A 942 -12.69 -20.52 -26.98
CA CYS A 942 -12.10 -19.34 -27.65
C CYS A 942 -10.59 -19.49 -27.85
N ALA A 943 -9.88 -20.07 -26.87
CA ALA A 943 -8.47 -20.43 -27.02
C ALA A 943 -8.29 -21.47 -28.15
N TYR A 944 -9.14 -22.49 -28.23
CA TYR A 944 -9.10 -23.53 -29.26
C TYR A 944 -9.27 -23.00 -30.69
N ASN A 945 -10.15 -22.01 -30.88
CA ASN A 945 -10.39 -21.41 -32.21
C ASN A 945 -9.25 -20.48 -32.67
N SER A 946 -8.50 -19.87 -31.73
CA SER A 946 -7.32 -19.05 -32.09
C SER A 946 -6.15 -19.91 -32.60
N THR A 947 -6.00 -21.14 -32.09
CA THR A 947 -5.01 -22.11 -32.58
C THR A 947 -5.35 -22.72 -33.93
N TYR A 948 -6.63 -22.77 -34.33
CA TYR A 948 -7.06 -23.43 -35.58
C TYR A 948 -6.90 -22.58 -36.85
N GLN A 949 -6.60 -21.28 -36.73
CA GLN A 949 -6.26 -20.46 -37.89
C GLN A 949 -4.81 -20.62 -38.38
N ASN A 950 -3.96 -21.35 -37.64
CA ASN A 950 -2.64 -21.73 -38.12
C ASN A 950 -2.65 -23.16 -38.71
N GLY A 951 -3.17 -23.22 -39.94
CA GLY A 951 -2.89 -24.23 -40.97
C GLY A 951 -2.53 -25.66 -40.56
N ARG A 952 -3.53 -26.55 -40.51
CA ARG A 952 -3.49 -27.90 -41.10
C ARG A 952 -4.91 -28.48 -41.17
N LYS A 953 -5.40 -28.66 -42.40
CA LYS A 953 -6.63 -29.42 -42.67
C LYS A 953 -6.36 -30.89 -42.39
N ASN A 954 -6.94 -31.44 -41.32
CA ASN A 954 -7.23 -32.86 -41.23
C ASN A 954 -8.75 -33.03 -41.29
N ASN A 955 -9.21 -33.69 -42.36
CA ASN A 955 -10.56 -34.21 -42.48
C ASN A 955 -10.66 -35.39 -41.53
N ASP A 956 -11.38 -35.21 -40.41
CA ASP A 956 -12.16 -36.25 -39.73
C ASP A 956 -12.77 -35.64 -38.47
N SER A 957 -13.97 -35.09 -38.59
CA SER A 957 -14.79 -34.71 -37.43
C SER A 957 -16.01 -35.61 -37.38
N LYS A 958 -15.96 -36.64 -36.53
CA LYS A 958 -17.17 -37.27 -35.99
C LYS A 958 -17.88 -36.26 -35.10
N GLU A 959 -19.16 -36.05 -35.38
CA GLU A 959 -20.10 -35.32 -34.53
C GLU A 959 -20.04 -35.86 -33.10
N PHE A 960 -19.63 -35.01 -32.16
CA PHE A 960 -19.97 -35.16 -30.75
C PHE A 960 -21.17 -34.26 -30.49
N SER A 961 -22.37 -34.85 -30.49
CA SER A 961 -23.55 -34.24 -29.91
C SER A 961 -23.47 -34.40 -28.38
N ALA A 962 -23.71 -33.31 -27.65
CA ALA A 962 -23.83 -33.33 -26.19
C ALA A 962 -25.11 -32.59 -25.78
N ARG A 963 -25.84 -33.25 -24.87
CA ARG A 963 -26.88 -32.67 -24.01
C ARG A 963 -26.26 -31.72 -22.99
#